data_AF-A0A6A6BXS8-F1
#
_entry.id   AF-A0A6A6BXS8-F1
#
_cell.length_a   1.000
_cell.length_b   1.000
_cell.length_c   1.000
_cell.angle_alpha   90.00
_cell.angle_beta   90.00
_cell.angle_gamma   90.00
#
_symmetry.space_group_name_H-M   'P 1'
#
loop_
_entity.id
_entity.type
_entity.pdbx_description
1 polymer ?
#
loop_
_entity_poly.entity_id
_entity_poly.type
_entity_poly.pdbx_seq_one_letter_code
_entity_poly.pdbx_strand_id
1 'polypeptide(L)'
;MADDNDNFFSDDDLNDIPANTLDQLEHHAFTSTQKPASTPTPSVQPFRRPVPKNKYLPWRPPQPSRLVQQQQRPSAPPPSAPEPPSFDYGYGDEDVIDLDEPSMVIQSAARATSVRPNQRPQSKGTKAALDPETEAAFAAADAELGSQTFGRWPRPAPAVQAQDDGSIDVSALQARIAELEAEQARSRQSEQEALNEARAKQGEISIVRSNQDKLTKQYEARLSVMQKLHADETAKQRAEIEASRKEREKMQTDNRFLQHDLAQEAERVKRVTGPKKPTQRETPKKSKRTALGDGFDEHELQASPSKTRDKSRDHTPKVGAKRKRTANDSPVAALSFTQPPQPVLRQESTEQTTVSFDQPVAETLSVSRNDKYEFMQLILHHSPPDGQCRTIELLAGFHFPSKPNRSLSTILLDSITYQTDVVDGMMALVVSRALLDIWHRCLEEQYMTPCYLIVDMLHFVLQDELLSTKASLIEQAIPLCSRSIDLISVPLGRASRNASFAASLDRQALEKLANDLDVDGIVDLLHQFCQAASLSSERNETFWRTIEFTFVMLTLNKAQPMHQIITVLQMLITSARSTTFSVIVEDPVKQVEQEKQMVDRLTNLLFENPDPPKDEPPYGEEEVLEMRVEVLKVLREMCQTDHGTLLLMQHRSAIGRLVRFLDVQVNKLYRTRPSMGLQKKDEEERSVHEWVFKPVNMTTRLLYHLLRGFDDPPAAVQKLHAVHGGYHKFLVSLTRIAFSEQLVFEAGIEDEAAEAAHNILDNILGPEDGEAVMKAMETPRGTKGSTTERNTTSAEENGGQSQGEGDTTMTEPG
;
A
#
# COMPACT_ATOMS: atom_id res chain seq x y z
N MET A 1 15.78 -62.99 -25.87
CA MET A 1 16.76 -63.45 -24.88
C MET A 1 17.79 -62.33 -24.75
N ALA A 2 18.13 -61.75 -23.62
CA ALA A 2 17.73 -61.88 -22.20
C ALA A 2 18.14 -60.53 -21.55
N ASP A 3 17.28 -59.93 -20.71
CA ASP A 3 17.34 -59.83 -19.24
C ASP A 3 18.29 -58.78 -18.63
N ASP A 4 17.69 -58.03 -17.69
CA ASP A 4 18.17 -57.37 -16.47
C ASP A 4 19.29 -56.30 -16.47
N ASN A 5 18.94 -55.11 -15.95
CA ASN A 5 19.85 -54.29 -15.15
C ASN A 5 19.10 -53.26 -14.27
N ASP A 6 18.50 -53.73 -13.18
CA ASP A 6 18.12 -52.92 -12.02
C ASP A 6 19.13 -53.17 -10.89
N ASN A 7 20.02 -52.22 -10.57
CA ASN A 7 20.74 -52.07 -9.28
C ASN A 7 21.74 -50.88 -9.27
N PHE A 8 21.26 -49.63 -9.17
CA PHE A 8 22.13 -48.44 -9.04
C PHE A 8 21.90 -47.63 -7.74
N PHE A 9 21.49 -48.27 -6.65
CA PHE A 9 21.50 -47.63 -5.32
C PHE A 9 21.92 -48.65 -4.25
N SER A 10 23.23 -48.77 -4.01
CA SER A 10 23.78 -49.41 -2.80
C SER A 10 24.37 -48.31 -1.91
N ASP A 11 24.01 -48.35 -0.63
CA ASP A 11 24.28 -47.35 0.43
C ASP A 11 25.67 -47.53 1.08
N ASP A 12 26.68 -47.94 0.30
CA ASP A 12 28.00 -48.33 0.83
C ASP A 12 29.06 -47.21 0.83
N ASP A 13 28.78 -46.04 0.25
CA ASP A 13 29.77 -44.95 0.11
C ASP A 13 29.85 -44.01 1.34
N LEU A 14 29.07 -44.24 2.40
CA LEU A 14 29.09 -43.40 3.60
C LEU A 14 30.19 -43.77 4.61
N ASN A 15 30.83 -44.93 4.45
CA ASN A 15 31.82 -45.46 5.39
C ASN A 15 33.27 -44.99 5.13
N ASP A 16 33.53 -44.31 4.02
CA ASP A 16 34.88 -43.87 3.60
C ASP A 16 35.18 -42.40 3.94
N ILE A 17 34.40 -41.77 4.83
CA ILE A 17 34.68 -40.41 5.29
C ILE A 17 35.72 -40.47 6.43
N PRO A 18 36.92 -39.89 6.25
CA PRO A 18 37.93 -39.92 7.30
C PRO A 18 37.46 -39.10 8.52
N ALA A 19 37.65 -39.66 9.71
CA ALA A 19 37.13 -39.13 10.99
C ALA A 19 37.52 -37.67 11.30
N ASN A 20 38.55 -37.15 10.64
CA ASN A 20 39.06 -35.79 10.86
C ASN A 20 38.41 -34.73 9.95
N THR A 21 37.44 -35.11 9.11
CA THR A 21 36.75 -34.18 8.20
C THR A 21 35.84 -33.20 8.93
N LEU A 22 35.20 -33.64 10.01
CA LEU A 22 34.36 -32.78 10.85
C LEU A 22 35.19 -31.72 11.57
N ASP A 23 36.33 -32.12 12.17
CA ASP A 23 37.26 -31.22 12.84
C ASP A 23 37.90 -30.22 11.87
N GLN A 24 38.18 -30.63 10.63
CA GLN A 24 38.70 -29.72 9.59
C GLN A 24 37.67 -28.68 9.15
N LEU A 25 36.40 -29.07 9.03
CA LEU A 25 35.29 -28.15 8.74
C LEU A 25 35.06 -27.16 9.88
N GLU A 26 35.15 -27.62 11.12
CA GLU A 26 35.04 -26.76 12.30
C GLU A 26 36.21 -25.76 12.38
N HIS A 27 37.45 -26.22 12.16
CA HIS A 27 38.62 -25.34 12.15
C HIS A 27 38.59 -24.29 11.03
N HIS A 28 38.01 -24.63 9.88
CA HIS A 28 37.82 -23.72 8.74
C HIS A 28 36.71 -22.69 9.00
N ALA A 29 35.66 -23.06 9.73
CA ALA A 29 34.61 -22.14 10.16
C ALA A 29 35.13 -21.10 11.18
N PHE A 30 35.99 -21.53 12.11
CA PHE A 30 36.61 -20.63 13.10
C PHE A 30 37.60 -19.64 12.47
N THR A 31 38.38 -20.06 11.47
CA THR A 31 39.36 -19.18 10.79
C THR A 31 38.71 -18.18 9.82
N SER A 32 37.52 -18.51 9.29
CA SER A 32 36.76 -17.64 8.38
C SER A 32 36.09 -16.45 9.10
N THR A 33 35.72 -16.61 10.37
CA THR A 33 34.87 -15.65 11.09
C THR A 33 35.61 -14.59 11.93
N GLN A 34 36.96 -14.63 12.02
CA GLN A 34 37.72 -13.77 12.95
C GLN A 34 38.79 -12.83 12.33
N LYS A 35 38.81 -12.58 11.02
CA LYS A 35 39.74 -11.57 10.45
C LYS A 35 39.10 -10.19 10.27
N PRO A 36 39.58 -9.13 10.94
CA PRO A 36 39.27 -7.75 10.55
C PRO A 36 40.00 -7.38 9.25
N ALA A 37 39.27 -6.79 8.31
CA ALA A 37 39.79 -6.39 7.01
C ALA A 37 40.77 -5.20 7.13
N SER A 38 42.04 -5.43 6.80
CA SER A 38 43.04 -4.39 6.58
C SER A 38 42.93 -3.85 5.14
N THR A 39 42.64 -2.56 5.00
CA THR A 39 42.58 -1.83 3.72
C THR A 39 43.98 -1.47 3.21
N PRO A 40 44.32 -1.76 1.94
CA PRO A 40 45.50 -1.19 1.29
C PRO A 40 45.14 0.10 0.53
N THR A 41 45.88 1.18 0.81
CA THR A 41 45.87 2.44 0.05
C THR A 41 46.64 2.32 -1.27
N PRO A 42 46.12 2.86 -2.39
CA PRO A 42 46.95 3.26 -3.52
C PRO A 42 47.07 4.79 -3.65
N SER A 43 48.24 5.18 -4.16
CA SER A 43 48.80 6.52 -4.33
C SER A 43 48.09 7.44 -5.33
N VAL A 44 48.18 8.74 -5.05
CA VAL A 44 47.66 9.89 -5.79
C VAL A 44 48.52 10.25 -7.02
N GLN A 45 47.89 10.52 -8.17
CA GLN A 45 48.20 11.64 -9.09
C GLN A 45 46.93 12.07 -9.90
N PRO A 46 46.82 13.33 -10.37
CA PRO A 46 45.56 14.06 -10.42
C PRO A 46 44.96 14.26 -11.84
N PHE A 47 43.74 14.81 -11.84
CA PHE A 47 42.85 15.19 -12.95
C PHE A 47 41.90 14.12 -13.49
N ARG A 48 40.81 13.89 -12.75
CA ARG A 48 39.53 13.46 -13.33
C ARG A 48 38.39 14.30 -12.77
N ARG A 49 37.53 14.78 -13.67
CA ARG A 49 36.26 15.44 -13.34
C ARG A 49 35.41 14.50 -12.47
N PRO A 50 34.74 15.01 -11.42
CA PRO A 50 33.81 14.20 -10.66
C PRO A 50 32.54 13.96 -11.50
N VAL A 51 32.14 12.70 -11.59
CA VAL A 51 30.81 12.28 -12.01
C VAL A 51 29.88 12.63 -10.84
N PRO A 52 28.74 13.31 -11.07
CA PRO A 52 27.81 13.64 -10.00
C PRO A 52 27.27 12.34 -9.39
N LYS A 53 27.42 12.17 -8.08
CA LYS A 53 26.72 11.11 -7.36
C LYS A 53 25.37 11.68 -7.00
N ASN A 54 24.39 11.43 -7.87
CA ASN A 54 23.03 11.92 -7.70
C ASN A 54 22.47 11.41 -6.35
N LYS A 55 22.22 12.33 -5.41
CA LYS A 55 21.76 12.03 -4.03
C LYS A 55 20.25 11.77 -3.95
N TYR A 56 19.54 11.82 -5.08
CA TYR A 56 18.10 11.59 -5.17
C TYR A 56 17.70 10.23 -5.76
N LEU A 57 18.67 9.36 -6.07
CA LEU A 57 18.36 7.95 -6.25
C LEU A 57 18.14 7.32 -4.85
N PRO A 58 17.12 6.45 -4.66
CA PRO A 58 17.16 5.54 -3.53
C PRO A 58 18.48 4.77 -3.62
N TRP A 59 19.39 5.06 -2.69
CA TRP A 59 20.69 4.42 -2.65
C TRP A 59 20.46 2.90 -2.60
N ARG A 60 20.80 2.20 -3.67
CA ARG A 60 20.70 0.74 -3.73
C ARG A 60 21.97 0.17 -3.09
N PRO A 61 21.91 -0.46 -1.90
CA PRO A 61 23.07 -1.17 -1.37
C PRO A 61 23.53 -2.21 -2.41
N PRO A 62 24.85 -2.39 -2.60
CA PRO A 62 25.36 -3.45 -3.45
C PRO A 62 24.89 -4.80 -2.89
N GLN A 63 23.96 -5.46 -3.58
CA GLN A 63 23.53 -6.78 -3.17
C GLN A 63 24.70 -7.78 -3.30
N PRO A 64 24.88 -8.70 -2.35
CA PRO A 64 25.92 -9.71 -2.45
C PRO A 64 25.67 -10.53 -3.71
N SER A 65 26.61 -10.46 -4.65
CA SER A 65 26.59 -11.28 -5.85
C SER A 65 26.55 -12.75 -5.42
N ARG A 66 25.39 -13.40 -5.59
CA ARG A 66 25.35 -14.86 -5.62
C ARG A 66 26.24 -15.28 -6.78
N LEU A 67 27.36 -15.91 -6.47
CA LEU A 67 28.16 -16.67 -7.42
C LEU A 67 27.25 -17.76 -8.00
N VAL A 68 26.58 -17.45 -9.10
CA VAL A 68 26.04 -18.46 -10.00
C VAL A 68 27.27 -19.05 -10.68
N GLN A 69 27.67 -20.22 -10.20
CA GLN A 69 28.70 -21.04 -10.80
C GLN A 69 28.27 -21.34 -12.24
N GLN A 70 28.93 -20.68 -13.20
CA GLN A 70 28.74 -20.91 -14.62
C GLN A 70 29.11 -22.36 -14.94
N GLN A 71 28.11 -23.24 -15.02
CA GLN A 71 28.25 -24.47 -15.80
C GLN A 71 28.24 -24.06 -17.29
N GLN A 72 29.39 -24.25 -17.92
CA GLN A 72 29.60 -24.11 -19.35
C GLN A 72 28.59 -24.99 -20.12
N ARG A 73 27.69 -24.36 -20.87
CA ARG A 73 26.93 -25.04 -21.92
C ARG A 73 27.83 -25.19 -23.16
N PRO A 74 27.96 -26.38 -23.76
CA PRO A 74 28.64 -26.53 -25.03
C PRO A 74 27.80 -25.97 -26.19
N SER A 75 28.55 -25.47 -27.18
CA SER A 75 28.16 -24.88 -28.47
C SER A 75 27.01 -25.58 -29.21
N ALA A 76 26.17 -24.77 -29.87
CA ALA A 76 25.15 -25.19 -30.83
C ALA A 76 25.75 -25.89 -32.07
N PRO A 77 25.01 -26.82 -32.72
CA PRO A 77 25.39 -27.42 -34.00
C PRO A 77 24.81 -26.65 -35.22
N PRO A 78 25.38 -26.83 -36.44
CA PRO A 78 25.04 -26.09 -37.66
C PRO A 78 23.71 -26.53 -38.33
N PRO A 79 23.18 -25.73 -39.28
CA PRO A 79 21.81 -25.85 -39.78
C PRO A 79 21.72 -26.89 -40.89
N SER A 80 21.10 -28.04 -40.61
CA SER A 80 20.42 -28.94 -41.57
C SER A 80 19.89 -30.17 -40.82
N ALA A 81 18.68 -30.10 -40.28
CA ALA A 81 17.87 -31.26 -39.91
C ALA A 81 16.38 -30.87 -39.86
N PRO A 82 15.44 -31.75 -40.29
CA PRO A 82 14.01 -31.41 -40.41
C PRO A 82 13.28 -31.45 -39.06
N GLU A 83 12.25 -30.61 -38.92
CA GLU A 83 11.38 -30.53 -37.74
C GLU A 83 10.56 -31.81 -37.49
N PRO A 84 10.35 -32.22 -36.22
CA PRO A 84 9.37 -33.25 -35.86
C PRO A 84 7.94 -32.66 -35.77
N PRO A 85 6.90 -33.47 -36.07
CA PRO A 85 5.53 -32.99 -36.31
C PRO A 85 4.76 -32.62 -35.03
N SER A 86 3.85 -31.65 -35.18
CA SER A 86 2.85 -31.23 -34.20
C SER A 86 1.81 -32.33 -33.94
N PHE A 87 1.65 -32.74 -32.69
CA PHE A 87 0.53 -33.57 -32.25
C PHE A 87 -0.66 -32.69 -31.87
N ASP A 88 -1.64 -32.73 -32.77
CA ASP A 88 -3.04 -32.36 -32.63
C ASP A 88 -3.75 -33.41 -31.75
N TYR A 89 -4.32 -32.98 -30.62
CA TYR A 89 -5.29 -33.76 -29.87
C TYR A 89 -6.60 -32.97 -29.83
N GLY A 90 -7.39 -33.15 -30.88
CA GLY A 90 -8.80 -32.84 -30.89
C GLY A 90 -9.57 -33.77 -29.96
N TYR A 91 -10.28 -33.17 -29.00
CA TYR A 91 -11.45 -33.77 -28.36
C TYR A 91 -12.60 -32.78 -28.56
N GLY A 92 -13.29 -32.95 -29.69
CA GLY A 92 -14.68 -32.57 -29.84
C GLY A 92 -15.51 -33.85 -29.69
N ASP A 93 -16.31 -33.89 -28.64
CA ASP A 93 -17.65 -34.48 -28.59
C ASP A 93 -18.15 -34.27 -27.14
N GLU A 94 -18.95 -33.22 -26.95
CA GLU A 94 -19.77 -33.05 -25.75
C GLU A 94 -21.01 -33.94 -25.93
N ASP A 95 -21.08 -35.02 -25.14
CA ASP A 95 -22.31 -35.77 -24.92
C ASP A 95 -23.36 -34.84 -24.30
N VAL A 96 -24.42 -34.58 -25.07
CA VAL A 96 -25.64 -33.91 -24.64
C VAL A 96 -26.33 -34.78 -23.59
N ILE A 97 -26.34 -34.33 -22.34
CA ILE A 97 -27.17 -34.93 -21.28
C ILE A 97 -28.55 -34.28 -21.34
N ASP A 98 -29.54 -35.01 -21.86
CA ASP A 98 -30.96 -34.69 -21.75
C ASP A 98 -31.42 -34.84 -20.28
N LEU A 99 -31.92 -33.76 -19.68
CA LEU A 99 -32.48 -33.72 -18.32
C LEU A 99 -33.97 -33.37 -18.37
N ASP A 100 -34.77 -34.27 -18.93
CA ASP A 100 -36.21 -34.33 -18.72
C ASP A 100 -36.59 -35.75 -18.27
N GLU A 101 -36.56 -36.04 -16.97
CA GLU A 101 -37.50 -37.00 -16.32
C GLU A 101 -37.50 -36.89 -14.77
N PRO A 102 -38.64 -37.20 -14.11
CA PRO A 102 -39.03 -36.59 -12.84
C PRO A 102 -38.67 -37.34 -11.54
N SER A 103 -38.59 -36.51 -10.49
CA SER A 103 -38.47 -36.79 -9.05
C SER A 103 -39.17 -38.04 -8.51
N MET A 104 -38.40 -38.88 -7.82
CA MET A 104 -38.92 -39.84 -6.84
C MET A 104 -39.02 -39.21 -5.44
N VAL A 105 -40.26 -39.17 -4.97
CA VAL A 105 -40.71 -38.77 -3.64
C VAL A 105 -40.26 -39.77 -2.57
N ILE A 106 -39.63 -39.30 -1.49
CA ILE A 106 -39.64 -39.99 -0.19
C ILE A 106 -40.06 -38.98 0.89
N GLN A 107 -41.26 -39.21 1.44
CA GLN A 107 -41.86 -38.43 2.50
C GLN A 107 -41.37 -38.89 3.90
N SER A 108 -40.89 -37.90 4.66
CA SER A 108 -41.23 -37.55 6.05
C SER A 108 -41.82 -38.59 7.01
N ALA A 109 -41.18 -38.72 8.18
CA ALA A 109 -41.86 -39.03 9.45
C ALA A 109 -41.56 -37.94 10.50
N ALA A 110 -42.64 -37.30 10.97
CA ALA A 110 -42.69 -36.27 12.00
C ALA A 110 -42.66 -36.91 13.42
N ARG A 111 -41.94 -36.33 14.39
CA ARG A 111 -42.40 -35.43 15.49
C ARG A 111 -43.27 -36.06 16.60
N ALA A 112 -42.83 -35.85 17.86
CA ALA A 112 -43.59 -35.52 19.10
C ALA A 112 -42.94 -36.21 20.33
N THR A 113 -42.80 -35.66 21.55
CA THR A 113 -43.30 -34.43 22.22
C THR A 113 -42.64 -34.25 23.60
N SER A 114 -42.39 -32.99 23.99
CA SER A 114 -42.58 -32.31 25.29
C SER A 114 -42.70 -33.11 26.61
N VAL A 115 -42.02 -32.64 27.68
CA VAL A 115 -42.62 -32.01 28.90
C VAL A 115 -41.54 -31.64 29.95
N ARG A 116 -41.68 -30.44 30.53
CA ARG A 116 -41.05 -29.92 31.77
C ARG A 116 -42.17 -29.85 32.84
N PRO A 117 -41.95 -29.97 34.18
CA PRO A 117 -41.51 -28.79 34.94
C PRO A 117 -40.77 -29.01 36.32
N ASN A 118 -40.04 -27.96 36.73
CA ASN A 118 -39.78 -27.42 38.09
C ASN A 118 -39.25 -28.27 39.28
N GLN A 119 -38.08 -27.89 39.84
CA GLN A 119 -37.89 -27.23 41.16
C GLN A 119 -36.37 -27.11 41.54
N ARG A 120 -35.96 -25.95 42.07
CA ARG A 120 -34.75 -25.70 42.89
C ARG A 120 -35.19 -25.61 44.38
N PRO A 121 -34.34 -25.60 45.44
CA PRO A 121 -32.86 -25.52 45.50
C PRO A 121 -32.18 -26.45 46.55
N GLN A 122 -30.83 -26.54 46.53
CA GLN A 122 -29.89 -26.39 47.67
C GLN A 122 -28.57 -27.19 47.51
N SER A 123 -27.54 -26.66 48.16
CA SER A 123 -26.10 -26.91 48.05
C SER A 123 -25.61 -28.31 48.40
N LYS A 124 -24.51 -28.76 47.74
CA LYS A 124 -23.20 -29.10 48.35
C LYS A 124 -22.28 -29.71 47.27
N GLY A 125 -20.99 -29.41 47.36
CA GLY A 125 -19.99 -29.86 46.40
C GLY A 125 -19.74 -31.36 46.46
N THR A 126 -19.62 -31.97 45.29
CA THR A 126 -18.94 -33.24 45.05
C THR A 126 -18.47 -33.26 43.60
N LYS A 127 -17.22 -33.70 43.41
CA LYS A 127 -16.52 -33.90 42.14
C LYS A 127 -17.36 -34.82 41.24
N ALA A 128 -17.57 -34.43 39.98
CA ALA A 128 -18.08 -35.33 38.95
C ALA A 128 -16.92 -36.21 38.45
N ALA A 129 -17.11 -37.52 38.47
CA ALA A 129 -16.20 -38.51 37.90
C ALA A 129 -16.22 -38.42 36.36
N LEU A 130 -15.06 -38.65 35.74
CA LEU A 130 -14.89 -38.77 34.30
C LEU A 130 -15.42 -40.14 33.82
N ASP A 131 -15.80 -40.20 32.54
CA ASP A 131 -16.33 -41.42 31.91
C ASP A 131 -15.27 -42.55 31.86
N PRO A 132 -15.68 -43.82 32.01
CA PRO A 132 -14.77 -44.98 32.03
C PRO A 132 -14.02 -45.19 30.70
N GLU A 133 -14.51 -44.60 29.61
CA GLU A 133 -13.84 -44.63 28.29
C GLU A 133 -12.63 -43.69 28.24
N THR A 134 -12.66 -42.59 29.00
CA THR A 134 -11.52 -41.66 29.09
C THR A 134 -10.41 -42.23 29.97
N GLU A 135 -10.75 -42.97 31.03
CA GLU A 135 -9.78 -43.64 31.91
C GLU A 135 -9.05 -44.79 31.20
N ALA A 136 -9.75 -45.52 30.31
CA ALA A 136 -9.15 -46.57 29.47
C ALA A 136 -8.18 -46.00 28.41
N ALA A 137 -8.47 -44.83 27.85
CA ALA A 137 -7.60 -44.16 26.87
C ALA A 137 -6.27 -43.68 27.49
N PHE A 138 -6.29 -43.20 28.73
CA PHE A 138 -5.06 -42.81 29.44
C PHE A 138 -4.23 -44.02 29.88
N ALA A 139 -4.87 -45.14 30.26
CA ALA A 139 -4.16 -46.38 30.60
C ALA A 139 -3.49 -47.05 29.37
N ALA A 140 -4.06 -46.90 28.18
CA ALA A 140 -3.47 -47.40 26.93
C ALA A 140 -2.23 -46.59 26.50
N ALA A 141 -2.25 -45.27 26.71
CA ALA A 141 -1.12 -44.40 26.38
C ALA A 141 0.11 -44.62 27.28
N ASP A 142 -0.08 -44.99 28.55
CA ASP A 142 1.00 -45.32 29.49
C ASP A 142 1.63 -46.71 29.22
N ALA A 143 0.90 -47.62 28.56
CA ALA A 143 1.40 -48.95 28.20
C ALA A 143 2.30 -48.95 26.95
N GLU A 144 2.12 -48.01 26.01
CA GLU A 144 2.94 -47.93 24.78
C GLU A 144 4.28 -47.18 24.96
N LEU A 145 4.45 -46.37 26.02
CA LEU A 145 5.75 -45.75 26.32
C LEU A 145 6.73 -46.69 27.04
N GLY A 146 6.29 -47.88 27.47
CA GLY A 146 7.07 -48.83 28.25
C GLY A 146 7.83 -49.89 27.46
N SER A 147 7.73 -49.92 26.12
CA SER A 147 8.22 -51.04 25.31
C SER A 147 9.19 -50.65 24.18
N GLN A 148 10.30 -49.97 24.47
CA GLN A 148 11.49 -50.07 23.59
C GLN A 148 12.78 -50.11 24.42
N THR A 149 13.15 -51.34 24.76
CA THR A 149 14.47 -51.74 25.26
C THR A 149 15.52 -51.61 24.15
N PHE A 150 16.34 -50.57 24.18
CA PHE A 150 17.62 -50.51 23.46
C PHE A 150 18.75 -51.04 24.36
N GLY A 151 19.60 -51.90 23.79
CA GLY A 151 21.01 -52.01 24.22
C GLY A 151 21.29 -52.87 25.45
N ARG A 152 21.18 -54.19 25.28
CA ARG A 152 21.80 -55.22 26.12
C ARG A 152 23.32 -55.01 26.20
N TRP A 153 23.83 -54.42 27.28
CA TRP A 153 25.23 -54.56 27.70
C TRP A 153 25.36 -55.73 28.69
N PRO A 154 26.36 -56.62 28.53
CA PRO A 154 26.44 -57.86 29.30
C PRO A 154 26.85 -57.55 30.75
N ARG A 155 26.02 -57.98 31.71
CA ARG A 155 26.44 -58.07 33.12
C ARG A 155 27.60 -59.06 33.22
N PRO A 156 28.77 -58.69 33.79
CA PRO A 156 29.66 -59.69 34.34
C PRO A 156 28.97 -60.29 35.57
N ALA A 157 28.76 -61.60 35.56
CA ALA A 157 28.29 -62.33 36.74
C ALA A 157 29.39 -62.28 37.82
N PRO A 158 29.07 -61.98 39.10
CA PRO A 158 29.96 -62.34 40.18
C PRO A 158 29.82 -63.86 40.41
N ALA A 159 30.76 -64.63 39.87
CA ALA A 159 31.07 -65.93 40.43
C ALA A 159 31.71 -65.70 41.80
N VAL A 160 30.93 -65.89 42.86
CA VAL A 160 31.48 -66.21 44.19
C VAL A 160 31.26 -67.70 44.38
N GLN A 161 32.19 -68.49 43.85
CA GLN A 161 32.53 -69.75 44.49
C GLN A 161 33.27 -69.41 45.78
N ALA A 162 32.99 -70.23 46.79
CA ALA A 162 33.53 -70.18 48.13
C ALA A 162 35.05 -69.90 48.15
N GLN A 163 35.48 -69.18 49.19
CA GLN A 163 36.81 -69.41 49.73
C GLN A 163 36.95 -70.91 49.99
N ASP A 164 37.86 -71.55 49.26
CA ASP A 164 38.94 -72.21 49.94
C ASP A 164 40.21 -71.38 49.71
N ASP A 165 40.84 -71.05 50.83
CA ASP A 165 42.14 -70.40 51.03
C ASP A 165 42.42 -68.94 50.60
N GLY A 166 42.85 -68.13 51.59
CA GLY A 166 43.73 -66.96 51.38
C GLY A 166 43.11 -65.57 51.60
N SER A 167 43.21 -65.04 52.83
CA SER A 167 43.26 -63.60 53.20
C SER A 167 42.54 -62.59 52.27
N ILE A 168 41.26 -62.34 52.52
CA ILE A 168 40.53 -61.22 51.91
C ILE A 168 41.11 -59.90 52.45
N ASP A 169 41.64 -59.07 51.56
CA ASP A 169 42.19 -57.75 51.89
C ASP A 169 41.06 -56.80 52.34
N VAL A 170 40.93 -56.63 53.66
CA VAL A 170 39.91 -55.80 54.32
C VAL A 170 39.92 -54.36 53.79
N SER A 171 41.08 -53.88 53.31
CA SER A 171 41.24 -52.57 52.71
C SER A 171 40.47 -52.41 51.38
N ALA A 172 40.50 -53.44 50.53
CA ALA A 172 39.83 -53.41 49.22
C ALA A 172 38.29 -53.41 49.33
N LEU A 173 37.75 -54.11 50.33
CA LEU A 173 36.31 -54.09 50.63
C LEU A 173 35.87 -52.73 51.19
N GLN A 174 36.66 -52.12 52.08
CA GLN A 174 36.37 -50.77 52.60
C GLN A 174 36.42 -49.71 51.50
N ALA A 175 37.36 -49.80 50.56
CA ALA A 175 37.43 -48.89 49.42
C ALA A 175 36.17 -49.00 48.53
N ARG A 176 35.67 -50.21 48.29
CA ARG A 176 34.46 -50.43 47.49
C ARG A 176 33.17 -49.98 48.20
N ILE A 177 33.11 -50.12 49.52
CA ILE A 177 31.98 -49.58 50.31
C ILE A 177 31.98 -48.04 50.22
N ALA A 178 33.14 -47.39 50.35
CA ALA A 178 33.25 -45.94 50.22
C ALA A 178 32.87 -45.45 48.80
N GLU A 179 33.23 -46.18 47.75
CA GLU A 179 32.85 -45.86 46.37
C GLU A 179 31.33 -45.99 46.16
N LEU A 180 30.71 -47.06 46.67
CA LEU A 180 29.26 -47.26 46.58
C LEU A 180 28.49 -46.22 47.41
N GLU A 181 29.01 -45.80 48.56
CA GLU A 181 28.41 -44.71 49.35
C GLU A 181 28.51 -43.36 48.63
N ALA A 182 29.62 -43.08 47.95
CA ALA A 182 29.78 -41.89 47.13
C ALA A 182 28.83 -41.89 45.91
N GLU A 183 28.66 -43.04 45.26
CA GLU A 183 27.73 -43.20 44.14
C GLU A 183 26.27 -43.06 44.61
N GLN A 184 25.92 -43.63 45.76
CA GLN A 184 24.59 -43.48 46.36
C GLN A 184 24.30 -42.02 46.75
N ALA A 185 25.28 -41.30 47.29
CA ALA A 185 25.15 -39.88 47.60
C ALA A 185 24.93 -39.04 46.32
N ARG A 186 25.66 -39.35 45.24
CA ARG A 186 25.51 -38.70 43.94
C ARG A 186 24.14 -38.95 43.32
N SER A 187 23.65 -40.20 43.35
CA SER A 187 22.31 -40.53 42.86
C SER A 187 21.21 -39.78 43.63
N ARG A 188 21.31 -39.72 44.97
CA ARG A 188 20.35 -38.95 45.78
C ARG A 188 20.38 -37.45 45.49
N GLN A 189 21.55 -36.88 45.22
CA GLN A 189 21.66 -35.48 44.80
C GLN A 189 20.96 -35.25 43.45
N SER A 190 21.19 -36.13 42.46
CA SER A 190 20.51 -36.01 41.16
C SER A 190 18.99 -36.18 41.26
N GLU A 191 18.52 -37.07 42.13
CA GLU A 191 17.07 -37.25 42.36
C GLU A 191 16.46 -36.01 43.00
N GLN A 192 17.15 -35.41 43.99
CA GLN A 192 16.68 -34.18 44.63
C GLN A 192 16.68 -32.99 43.66
N GLU A 193 17.67 -32.90 42.77
CA GLU A 193 17.74 -31.87 41.73
C GLU A 193 16.60 -32.03 40.71
N ALA A 194 16.34 -33.26 40.24
CA ALA A 194 15.24 -33.55 39.33
C ALA A 194 13.86 -33.23 39.98
N LEU A 195 13.68 -33.55 41.27
CA LEU A 195 12.46 -33.19 42.00
C LEU A 195 12.29 -31.68 42.15
N ASN A 196 13.37 -30.94 42.40
CA ASN A 196 13.33 -29.48 42.49
C ASN A 196 12.98 -28.85 41.13
N GLU A 197 13.54 -29.36 40.04
CA GLU A 197 13.24 -28.89 38.68
C GLU A 197 11.79 -29.19 38.28
N ALA A 198 11.29 -30.39 38.60
CA ALA A 198 9.89 -30.75 38.38
C ALA A 198 8.93 -29.82 39.16
N ARG A 199 9.27 -29.50 40.41
CA ARG A 199 8.49 -28.58 41.25
C ARG A 199 8.52 -27.14 40.72
N ALA A 200 9.65 -26.70 40.18
CA ALA A 200 9.78 -25.38 39.55
C ALA A 200 8.90 -25.28 38.28
N LYS A 201 8.99 -26.27 37.39
CA LYS A 201 8.14 -26.37 36.18
C LYS A 201 6.66 -26.40 36.53
N GLN A 202 6.28 -27.12 37.60
CA GLN A 202 4.89 -27.14 38.08
C GLN A 202 4.43 -25.75 38.58
N GLY A 203 5.32 -24.99 39.22
CA GLY A 203 5.07 -23.60 39.62
C GLY A 203 4.85 -22.68 38.41
N GLU A 204 5.68 -22.78 37.39
CA GLU A 204 5.55 -22.00 36.14
C GLU A 204 4.24 -22.32 35.42
N ILE A 205 3.88 -23.59 35.29
CA ILE A 205 2.60 -24.02 34.68
C ILE A 205 1.41 -23.45 35.45
N SER A 206 1.44 -23.40 36.78
CA SER A 206 0.36 -22.83 37.59
C SER A 206 0.20 -21.32 37.36
N ILE A 207 1.31 -20.60 37.17
CA ILE A 207 1.28 -19.15 36.87
C ILE A 207 0.70 -18.92 35.49
N VAL A 208 1.12 -19.70 34.49
CA VAL A 208 0.61 -19.60 33.11
C VAL A 208 -0.89 -19.87 33.06
N ARG A 209 -1.37 -20.93 33.73
CA ARG A 209 -2.82 -21.23 33.82
C ARG A 209 -3.59 -20.09 34.50
N SER A 210 -3.08 -19.56 35.61
CA SER A 210 -3.72 -18.42 36.29
C SER A 210 -3.75 -17.16 35.42
N ASN A 211 -2.76 -16.93 34.57
CA ASN A 211 -2.74 -15.77 33.67
C ASN A 211 -3.71 -15.98 32.51
N GLN A 212 -3.77 -17.19 31.96
CA GLN A 212 -4.74 -17.54 30.93
C GLN A 212 -6.18 -17.38 31.43
N ASP A 213 -6.51 -17.84 32.63
CA ASP A 213 -7.84 -17.68 33.25
C ASP A 213 -8.22 -16.21 33.50
N LYS A 214 -7.24 -15.34 33.75
CA LYS A 214 -7.49 -13.90 33.88
C LYS A 214 -7.75 -13.26 32.53
N LEU A 215 -6.99 -13.65 31.51
CA LEU A 215 -7.16 -13.14 30.14
C LEU A 215 -8.49 -13.57 29.54
N THR A 216 -8.89 -14.83 29.71
CA THR A 216 -10.19 -15.32 29.24
C THR A 216 -11.35 -14.54 29.87
N LYS A 217 -11.32 -14.32 31.19
CA LYS A 217 -12.33 -13.51 31.88
C LYS A 217 -12.37 -12.06 31.40
N GLN A 218 -11.21 -11.45 31.13
CA GLN A 218 -11.17 -10.09 30.57
C GLN A 218 -11.72 -10.04 29.15
N TYR A 219 -11.44 -11.06 28.35
CA TYR A 219 -11.93 -11.17 26.98
C TYR A 219 -13.46 -11.38 26.95
N GLU A 220 -13.99 -12.28 27.77
CA GLU A 220 -15.43 -12.48 27.96
C GLU A 220 -16.12 -11.19 28.42
N ALA A 221 -15.52 -10.46 29.35
CA ALA A 221 -16.04 -9.17 29.79
C ALA A 221 -16.10 -8.15 28.63
N ARG A 222 -15.05 -8.06 27.80
CA ARG A 222 -15.04 -7.17 26.62
C ARG A 222 -16.09 -7.56 25.59
N LEU A 223 -16.24 -8.85 25.28
CA LEU A 223 -17.27 -9.36 24.39
C LEU A 223 -18.67 -9.00 24.89
N SER A 224 -18.94 -9.15 26.19
CA SER A 224 -20.24 -8.80 26.77
C SER A 224 -20.55 -7.30 26.68
N VAL A 225 -19.53 -6.44 26.84
CA VAL A 225 -19.68 -4.99 26.69
C VAL A 225 -19.92 -4.63 25.22
N MET A 226 -19.16 -5.22 24.30
CA MET A 226 -19.31 -4.98 22.87
C MET A 226 -20.68 -5.41 22.34
N GLN A 227 -21.15 -6.60 22.74
CA GLN A 227 -22.50 -7.08 22.39
C GLN A 227 -23.59 -6.17 22.94
N LYS A 228 -23.42 -5.64 24.16
CA LYS A 228 -24.36 -4.69 24.74
C LYS A 228 -24.39 -3.36 23.98
N LEU A 229 -23.23 -2.83 23.60
CA LEU A 229 -23.15 -1.60 22.81
C LEU A 229 -23.81 -1.79 21.43
N HIS A 230 -23.57 -2.91 20.77
CA HIS A 230 -24.20 -3.22 19.50
C HIS A 230 -25.73 -3.37 19.63
N ALA A 231 -26.21 -3.98 20.73
CA ALA A 231 -27.65 -4.06 21.02
C ALA A 231 -28.26 -2.68 21.28
N ASP A 232 -27.56 -1.79 21.98
CA ASP A 232 -28.02 -0.43 22.26
C ASP A 232 -28.02 0.45 20.99
N GLU A 233 -27.03 0.31 20.11
CA GLU A 233 -26.96 1.02 18.82
C GLU A 233 -28.05 0.57 17.85
N THR A 234 -28.26 -0.75 17.72
CA THR A 234 -29.34 -1.29 16.88
C THR A 234 -30.72 -0.88 17.40
N ALA A 235 -30.91 -0.80 18.72
CA ALA A 235 -32.14 -0.26 19.31
C ALA A 235 -32.33 1.23 19.00
N LYS A 236 -31.25 2.03 19.04
CA LYS A 236 -31.28 3.46 18.70
C LYS A 236 -31.62 3.69 17.23
N GLN A 237 -30.98 2.98 16.31
CA GLN A 237 -31.28 3.07 14.87
C GLN A 237 -32.73 2.67 14.57
N ARG A 238 -33.25 1.61 15.20
CA ARG A 238 -34.66 1.23 15.06
C ARG A 238 -35.61 2.31 15.57
N ALA A 239 -35.30 2.95 16.71
CA ALA A 239 -36.11 4.04 17.23
C ALA A 239 -36.10 5.28 16.31
N GLU A 240 -34.98 5.59 15.67
CA GLU A 240 -34.86 6.68 14.70
C GLU A 240 -35.63 6.40 13.40
N ILE A 241 -35.62 5.16 12.92
CA ILE A 241 -36.45 4.72 11.77
C ILE A 241 -37.94 4.82 12.13
N GLU A 242 -38.34 4.43 13.34
CA GLU A 242 -39.75 4.54 13.75
C GLU A 242 -40.19 6.01 13.92
N ALA A 243 -39.31 6.88 14.43
CA ALA A 243 -39.57 8.31 14.55
C ALA A 243 -39.75 8.98 13.17
N SER A 244 -38.83 8.72 12.24
CA SER A 244 -38.91 9.25 10.87
C SER A 244 -40.13 8.70 10.12
N ARG A 245 -40.51 7.44 10.35
CA ARG A 245 -41.75 6.88 9.80
C ARG A 245 -43.00 7.60 10.32
N LYS A 246 -43.09 7.85 11.63
CA LYS A 246 -44.21 8.61 12.22
C LYS A 246 -44.28 10.04 11.68
N GLU A 247 -43.13 10.68 11.46
CA GLU A 247 -43.08 12.01 10.87
C GLU A 247 -43.56 12.01 9.41
N ARG A 248 -43.17 11.00 8.63
CA ARG A 248 -43.66 10.81 7.25
C ARG A 248 -45.17 10.58 7.20
N GLU A 249 -45.70 9.74 8.09
CA GLU A 249 -47.15 9.50 8.21
C GLU A 249 -47.89 10.80 8.58
N LYS A 250 -47.35 11.60 9.50
CA LYS A 250 -47.90 12.92 9.84
C LYS A 250 -47.88 13.90 8.66
N MET A 251 -46.76 13.99 7.95
CA MET A 251 -46.66 14.82 6.75
C MET A 251 -47.64 14.37 5.67
N GLN A 252 -47.87 13.07 5.51
CA GLN A 252 -48.84 12.54 4.57
C GLN A 252 -50.29 12.91 4.96
N THR A 253 -50.62 12.86 6.25
CA THR A 253 -51.93 13.32 6.72
C THR A 253 -52.11 14.82 6.51
N ASP A 254 -51.10 15.62 6.82
CA ASP A 254 -51.14 17.08 6.65
C ASP A 254 -51.27 17.46 5.17
N ASN A 255 -50.58 16.74 4.28
CA ASN A 255 -50.70 16.92 2.84
C ASN A 255 -52.13 16.61 2.36
N ARG A 256 -52.75 15.55 2.88
CA ARG A 256 -54.14 15.19 2.54
C ARG A 256 -55.14 16.24 3.04
N PHE A 257 -54.92 16.82 4.22
CA PHE A 257 -55.73 17.94 4.72
C PHE A 257 -55.58 19.18 3.84
N LEU A 258 -54.35 19.56 3.47
CA LEU A 258 -54.09 20.69 2.58
C LEU A 258 -54.73 20.51 1.20
N GLN A 259 -54.67 19.29 0.63
CA GLN A 259 -55.34 19.00 -0.64
C GLN A 259 -56.86 19.16 -0.54
N HIS A 260 -57.46 18.71 0.57
CA HIS A 260 -58.88 18.87 0.81
C HIS A 260 -59.28 20.34 0.99
N ASP A 261 -58.49 21.12 1.73
CA ASP A 261 -58.74 22.55 1.95
C ASP A 261 -58.60 23.34 0.64
N LEU A 262 -57.57 23.05 -0.16
CA LEU A 262 -57.38 23.65 -1.47
C LEU A 262 -58.54 23.31 -2.42
N ALA A 263 -59.06 22.08 -2.36
CA ALA A 263 -60.26 21.69 -3.11
C ALA A 263 -61.52 22.45 -2.65
N GLN A 264 -61.72 22.63 -1.34
CA GLN A 264 -62.83 23.44 -0.81
C GLN A 264 -62.70 24.92 -1.20
N GLU A 265 -61.49 25.48 -1.18
CA GLU A 265 -61.25 26.84 -1.63
C GLU A 265 -61.48 26.98 -3.14
N ALA A 266 -61.04 26.02 -3.95
CA ALA A 266 -61.34 25.99 -5.38
C ALA A 266 -62.85 25.90 -5.65
N GLU A 267 -63.61 25.17 -4.85
CA GLU A 267 -65.08 25.17 -4.92
C GLU A 267 -65.70 26.51 -4.49
N ARG A 268 -65.18 27.16 -3.45
CA ARG A 268 -65.63 28.50 -3.05
C ARG A 268 -65.33 29.53 -4.14
N VAL A 269 -64.16 29.48 -4.75
CA VAL A 269 -63.80 30.33 -5.89
C VAL A 269 -64.74 30.05 -7.07
N LYS A 270 -65.01 28.79 -7.42
CA LYS A 270 -66.00 28.44 -8.47
C LYS A 270 -67.41 28.94 -8.15
N ARG A 271 -67.82 28.99 -6.87
CA ARG A 271 -69.10 29.57 -6.44
C ARG A 271 -69.11 31.10 -6.49
N VAL A 272 -67.95 31.77 -6.37
CA VAL A 272 -67.80 33.23 -6.52
C VAL A 272 -67.73 33.64 -8.01
N THR A 273 -67.30 32.74 -8.90
CA THR A 273 -67.25 32.94 -10.37
C THR A 273 -68.48 32.39 -11.12
N GLY A 274 -69.62 32.26 -10.44
CA GLY A 274 -70.94 32.06 -11.07
C GLY A 274 -71.60 33.39 -11.50
N PRO A 275 -72.47 33.42 -12.53
CA PRO A 275 -72.98 34.65 -13.10
C PRO A 275 -73.88 35.41 -12.11
N LYS A 276 -73.51 36.67 -11.81
CA LYS A 276 -74.21 37.57 -10.89
C LYS A 276 -75.58 38.00 -11.43
N LYS A 277 -76.63 37.83 -10.63
CA LYS A 277 -77.81 38.73 -10.65
C LYS A 277 -77.56 39.90 -9.68
N PRO A 278 -77.97 41.15 -10.00
CA PRO A 278 -77.63 42.32 -9.21
C PRO A 278 -78.79 42.73 -8.28
N THR A 279 -78.54 42.93 -6.98
CA THR A 279 -79.31 43.90 -6.18
C THR A 279 -78.69 44.19 -4.81
N GLN A 280 -78.40 45.48 -4.61
CA GLN A 280 -78.60 46.32 -3.41
C GLN A 280 -77.84 46.09 -2.09
N ARG A 281 -77.21 47.21 -1.64
CA ARG A 281 -77.17 47.79 -0.27
C ARG A 281 -76.44 46.96 0.79
N GLU A 282 -75.61 47.48 1.70
CA GLU A 282 -75.37 48.80 2.28
C GLU A 282 -73.98 48.74 2.97
N THR A 283 -73.31 49.89 3.07
CA THR A 283 -72.09 50.14 3.88
C THR A 283 -72.37 49.99 5.41
N PRO A 284 -71.49 50.28 6.42
CA PRO A 284 -70.12 50.83 6.40
C PRO A 284 -69.11 50.41 7.55
N LYS A 285 -67.89 50.96 7.47
CA LYS A 285 -67.08 51.62 8.55
C LYS A 285 -66.05 50.87 9.43
N LYS A 286 -64.88 51.55 9.49
CA LYS A 286 -63.92 51.81 10.60
C LYS A 286 -62.90 50.72 10.91
N SER A 287 -61.59 50.94 10.68
CA SER A 287 -60.58 51.73 11.43
C SER A 287 -59.57 50.72 12.02
N LYS A 288 -58.26 50.89 12.13
CA LYS A 288 -57.44 52.08 12.40
C LYS A 288 -55.97 51.66 12.20
N ARG A 289 -55.14 52.61 11.72
CA ARG A 289 -53.67 52.60 11.70
C ARG A 289 -53.07 52.53 13.12
N THR A 290 -51.85 52.00 13.25
CA THR A 290 -50.56 52.57 13.81
C THR A 290 -49.66 51.39 14.23
N ALA A 291 -48.37 51.25 13.85
CA ALA A 291 -47.19 52.12 13.92
C ALA A 291 -46.61 52.30 15.35
N LEU A 292 -45.38 51.80 15.55
CA LEU A 292 -44.32 52.14 16.53
C LEU A 292 -44.43 51.77 18.04
N GLY A 293 -43.29 51.31 18.59
CA GLY A 293 -42.95 51.10 20.02
C GLY A 293 -42.33 49.70 20.22
N ASP A 294 -41.01 49.48 20.32
CA ASP A 294 -40.02 49.88 21.35
C ASP A 294 -40.44 49.57 22.80
N GLY A 295 -39.65 48.76 23.50
CA GLY A 295 -39.86 48.36 24.89
C GLY A 295 -39.13 47.06 25.27
N PHE A 296 -37.90 47.19 25.77
CA PHE A 296 -37.16 46.14 26.49
C PHE A 296 -37.75 45.88 27.89
N ASP A 297 -37.44 44.66 28.38
CA ASP A 297 -37.46 44.14 29.75
C ASP A 297 -38.80 43.91 30.49
N GLU A 298 -39.13 42.62 30.66
CA GLU A 298 -39.33 42.06 31.99
C GLU A 298 -38.99 40.55 31.99
N HIS A 299 -38.09 40.18 32.91
CA HIS A 299 -37.70 38.83 33.29
C HIS A 299 -38.93 37.97 33.66
N GLU A 300 -39.06 36.75 33.10
CA GLU A 300 -39.61 35.64 33.89
C GLU A 300 -38.97 34.30 33.52
N LEU A 301 -38.39 33.71 34.55
CA LEU A 301 -37.72 32.42 34.60
C LEU A 301 -38.74 31.29 34.57
N GLN A 302 -38.65 30.36 33.61
CA GLN A 302 -39.06 28.96 33.81
C GLN A 302 -38.08 28.06 33.04
N ALA A 303 -37.07 27.46 33.70
CA ALA A 303 -37.16 26.31 34.61
C ALA A 303 -37.40 24.99 33.87
N SER A 304 -36.31 24.35 33.47
CA SER A 304 -36.28 22.90 33.23
C SER A 304 -36.47 22.14 34.56
N PRO A 305 -37.42 21.18 34.67
CA PRO A 305 -37.48 20.24 35.80
C PRO A 305 -36.35 19.19 35.66
N SER A 306 -35.37 19.13 36.57
CA SER A 306 -35.35 18.31 37.82
C SER A 306 -35.44 16.79 37.56
N LYS A 307 -34.32 16.05 37.53
CA LYS A 307 -33.61 15.39 38.67
C LYS A 307 -34.40 14.30 39.41
N THR A 308 -33.81 13.10 39.50
CA THR A 308 -33.68 12.25 40.72
C THR A 308 -32.39 11.40 40.59
N ARG A 309 -31.37 11.61 41.46
CA ARG A 309 -30.98 10.84 42.68
C ARG A 309 -30.34 9.47 42.36
N ASP A 310 -29.20 9.01 42.90
CA ASP A 310 -28.40 9.24 44.13
C ASP A 310 -26.92 8.81 43.85
N LYS A 311 -25.88 9.61 44.13
CA LYS A 311 -25.00 9.61 45.33
C LYS A 311 -24.40 8.27 45.79
N SER A 312 -23.07 8.15 45.68
CA SER A 312 -22.19 7.80 46.82
C SER A 312 -20.82 8.47 46.66
N ARG A 313 -20.27 8.94 47.78
CA ARG A 313 -19.07 9.78 47.93
C ARG A 313 -18.31 9.17 49.10
N ASP A 314 -17.00 8.92 48.94
CA ASP A 314 -16.00 8.85 50.01
C ASP A 314 -14.62 9.03 49.36
N HIS A 315 -14.10 10.27 49.32
CA HIS A 315 -13.17 10.91 50.27
C HIS A 315 -11.72 10.43 50.17
N THR A 316 -10.85 11.37 49.80
CA THR A 316 -9.38 11.32 49.78
C THR A 316 -8.79 11.30 51.20
N PRO A 317 -7.46 11.12 51.31
CA PRO A 317 -6.70 12.24 51.89
C PRO A 317 -5.44 12.63 51.10
N LYS A 318 -5.22 13.94 51.03
CA LYS A 318 -3.98 14.65 50.66
C LYS A 318 -3.00 14.65 51.84
N VAL A 319 -1.69 14.47 51.62
CA VAL A 319 -0.59 15.26 52.25
C VAL A 319 0.70 15.14 51.41
N GLY A 320 1.40 16.27 51.15
CA GLY A 320 2.84 16.29 50.82
C GLY A 320 3.23 16.95 49.49
N ALA A 321 2.98 18.24 49.28
CA ALA A 321 3.93 19.33 49.57
C ALA A 321 5.29 19.29 48.82
N LYS A 322 5.40 20.20 47.84
CA LYS A 322 6.58 21.01 47.45
C LYS A 322 7.74 20.31 46.71
N ARG A 323 7.81 20.56 45.40
CA ARG A 323 8.94 21.28 44.77
C ARG A 323 8.53 21.85 43.41
N LYS A 324 8.68 23.18 43.32
CA LYS A 324 8.53 24.04 42.16
C LYS A 324 9.85 24.00 41.36
N ARG A 325 9.81 23.60 40.09
CA ARG A 325 10.78 24.05 39.06
C ARG A 325 10.05 24.12 37.72
N THR A 326 9.63 25.33 37.38
CA THR A 326 9.61 25.80 35.99
C THR A 326 11.05 26.14 35.63
N ALA A 327 11.61 25.42 34.66
CA ALA A 327 12.86 25.80 34.01
C ALA A 327 12.48 26.18 32.57
N ASN A 328 12.51 27.49 32.31
CA ASN A 328 12.59 28.03 30.96
C ASN A 328 13.91 27.56 30.34
N ASP A 329 13.83 26.98 29.16
CA ASP A 329 14.99 26.68 28.33
C ASP A 329 15.20 27.86 27.35
N SER A 330 16.21 28.68 27.66
CA SER A 330 17.18 29.44 26.82
C SER A 330 16.84 30.02 25.42
N PRO A 331 17.59 31.03 24.90
CA PRO A 331 17.77 32.38 25.44
C PRO A 331 17.61 33.51 24.39
N VAL A 332 17.23 34.68 24.91
CA VAL A 332 17.67 36.07 24.60
C VAL A 332 18.39 36.36 23.27
N ALA A 333 17.83 37.36 22.57
CA ALA A 333 18.35 38.04 21.39
C ALA A 333 19.84 38.45 21.48
N ALA A 334 20.54 38.32 20.36
CA ALA A 334 21.94 38.67 20.22
C ALA A 334 22.19 40.17 20.53
N LEU A 335 23.03 40.43 21.52
CA LEU A 335 23.69 41.72 21.73
C LEU A 335 24.78 41.88 20.65
N SER A 336 24.54 42.76 19.68
CA SER A 336 25.51 43.13 18.66
C SER A 336 26.69 43.87 19.29
N PHE A 337 27.87 43.26 19.26
CA PHE A 337 29.14 43.94 19.47
C PHE A 337 29.78 44.25 18.11
N THR A 338 29.71 45.52 17.68
CA THR A 338 30.71 46.14 16.80
C THR A 338 30.77 47.65 17.09
N GLN A 339 32.01 48.16 17.10
CA GLN A 339 32.51 49.44 17.60
C GLN A 339 31.91 50.72 16.97
N PRO A 340 32.11 51.89 17.62
CA PRO A 340 31.56 53.18 17.19
C PRO A 340 32.37 53.83 16.05
N PRO A 341 31.75 54.58 15.14
CA PRO A 341 32.43 55.63 14.40
C PRO A 341 32.40 56.93 15.22
N GLN A 342 33.58 57.50 15.47
CA GLN A 342 33.70 58.92 15.81
C GLN A 342 33.32 59.77 14.59
N PRO A 343 32.43 60.76 14.72
CA PRO A 343 32.36 61.87 13.78
C PRO A 343 33.12 63.07 14.33
N VAL A 344 34.16 63.46 13.61
CA VAL A 344 34.87 64.73 13.78
C VAL A 344 34.01 65.84 13.17
N LEU A 345 33.62 66.79 14.03
CA LEU A 345 33.38 68.22 13.79
C LEU A 345 32.80 68.65 12.44
N ARG A 346 31.57 69.17 12.47
CA ARG A 346 31.24 70.36 11.70
C ARG A 346 30.33 71.30 12.50
N GLN A 347 30.90 72.45 12.84
CA GLN A 347 30.20 73.64 13.32
C GLN A 347 29.37 74.23 12.17
N GLU A 348 28.15 74.65 12.49
CA GLU A 348 27.55 75.96 12.17
C GLU A 348 26.15 75.97 12.84
N SER A 349 25.98 76.70 13.93
CA SER A 349 25.45 78.08 13.98
C SER A 349 23.91 78.10 14.07
N THR A 350 23.44 78.43 15.28
CA THR A 350 22.31 79.33 15.63
C THR A 350 21.12 79.37 14.66
N GLU A 351 19.89 79.03 15.05
CA GLU A 351 19.03 79.89 15.87
C GLU A 351 17.85 79.15 16.52
N GLN A 352 17.44 79.69 17.67
CA GLN A 352 16.30 79.28 18.49
C GLN A 352 14.96 79.58 17.80
N THR A 353 13.95 78.71 17.96
CA THR A 353 12.61 79.14 18.42
C THR A 353 11.90 77.96 19.07
N THR A 354 11.52 78.17 20.32
CA THR A 354 10.67 77.35 21.17
C THR A 354 9.21 77.39 20.71
N VAL A 355 8.57 76.25 20.43
CA VAL A 355 7.16 76.02 20.81
C VAL A 355 6.93 74.53 21.08
N SER A 356 6.24 74.31 22.20
CA SER A 356 5.93 73.08 22.90
C SER A 356 4.73 72.33 22.31
N PHE A 357 4.75 70.98 22.40
CA PHE A 357 3.63 70.03 22.53
C PHE A 357 2.42 70.14 21.59
N ASP A 358 2.20 69.15 20.71
CA ASP A 358 1.33 67.99 21.02
C ASP A 358 1.24 66.94 19.89
N GLN A 359 1.17 65.69 20.33
CA GLN A 359 0.77 64.44 19.65
C GLN A 359 1.77 63.59 18.84
N PRO A 360 1.73 62.24 19.05
CA PRO A 360 2.72 61.31 18.52
C PRO A 360 2.24 60.71 17.19
N VAL A 361 2.96 60.99 16.11
CA VAL A 361 3.07 59.99 15.05
C VAL A 361 4.38 59.27 15.33
N ALA A 362 4.26 58.12 16.00
CA ALA A 362 5.32 57.14 15.99
C ALA A 362 5.49 56.71 14.53
N GLU A 363 6.37 57.40 13.79
CA GLU A 363 7.10 56.81 12.69
C GLU A 363 7.89 55.66 13.29
N THR A 364 7.26 54.50 13.35
CA THR A 364 7.95 53.22 13.38
C THR A 364 8.82 53.22 12.14
N LEU A 365 10.08 53.62 12.31
CA LEU A 365 11.16 53.25 11.42
C LEU A 365 11.19 51.72 11.44
N SER A 366 10.37 51.11 10.60
CA SER A 366 10.58 49.73 10.18
C SER A 366 11.94 49.74 9.51
N VAL A 367 12.97 49.35 10.26
CA VAL A 367 14.21 48.87 9.67
C VAL A 367 13.77 47.73 8.76
N SER A 368 13.52 48.04 7.47
CA SER A 368 13.25 47.00 6.49
C SER A 368 14.52 46.16 6.49
N ARG A 369 14.39 44.94 7.02
CA ARG A 369 15.42 43.94 6.86
C ARG A 369 15.62 43.84 5.35
N ASN A 370 16.82 44.15 4.89
CA ASN A 370 17.08 44.35 3.48
C ASN A 370 17.24 42.98 2.82
N ASP A 371 16.13 42.22 2.77
CA ASP A 371 16.05 40.80 2.39
C ASP A 371 16.69 40.55 1.01
N LYS A 372 16.68 41.56 0.14
CA LYS A 372 17.35 41.54 -1.16
C LYS A 372 18.86 41.31 -1.09
N TYR A 373 19.56 41.92 -0.13
CA TYR A 373 21.01 41.76 0.02
C TYR A 373 21.35 40.41 0.64
N GLU A 374 20.54 39.94 1.60
CA GLU A 374 20.66 38.61 2.20
C GLU A 374 20.45 37.53 1.12
N PHE A 375 19.41 37.69 0.29
CA PHE A 375 19.12 36.82 -0.85
C PHE A 375 20.23 36.84 -1.91
N MET A 376 20.77 38.01 -2.26
CA MET A 376 21.91 38.10 -3.17
C MET A 376 23.14 37.40 -2.61
N GLN A 377 23.43 37.54 -1.31
CA GLN A 377 24.52 36.82 -0.66
C GLN A 377 24.31 35.31 -0.71
N LEU A 378 23.08 34.82 -0.51
CA LEU A 378 22.74 33.40 -0.63
C LEU A 378 23.01 32.88 -2.04
N ILE A 379 22.59 33.60 -3.07
CA ILE A 379 22.86 33.26 -4.48
C ILE A 379 24.37 33.23 -4.76
N LEU A 380 25.12 34.24 -4.30
CA LEU A 380 26.57 34.31 -4.50
C LEU A 380 27.33 33.21 -3.74
N HIS A 381 26.76 32.68 -2.66
CA HIS A 381 27.36 31.62 -1.83
C HIS A 381 26.87 30.22 -2.18
N HIS A 382 25.93 30.10 -3.10
CA HIS A 382 25.44 28.80 -3.55
C HIS A 382 26.57 27.97 -4.19
N SER A 383 26.68 26.73 -3.75
CA SER A 383 27.62 25.73 -4.27
C SER A 383 26.86 24.44 -4.54
N PRO A 384 27.09 23.78 -5.70
CA PRO A 384 26.43 22.53 -6.02
C PRO A 384 26.85 21.44 -5.02
N PRO A 385 26.01 20.41 -4.80
CA PRO A 385 26.16 19.44 -3.72
C PRO A 385 27.45 18.60 -3.74
N ASP A 386 28.17 18.60 -4.86
CA ASP A 386 29.44 17.89 -5.08
C ASP A 386 30.64 18.85 -5.35
N GLY A 387 30.43 20.17 -5.28
CA GLY A 387 31.42 21.20 -5.64
C GLY A 387 32.00 21.97 -4.46
N GLN A 388 33.32 22.17 -4.46
CA GLN A 388 33.99 23.13 -3.56
C GLN A 388 33.87 24.58 -4.06
N CYS A 389 33.65 24.76 -5.36
CA CYS A 389 33.53 26.07 -6.01
C CYS A 389 32.08 26.53 -6.08
N ARG A 390 31.87 27.84 -6.05
CA ARG A 390 30.54 28.45 -6.11
C ARG A 390 29.95 28.31 -7.51
N THR A 391 28.62 28.15 -7.63
CA THR A 391 27.95 28.00 -8.93
C THR A 391 28.27 29.15 -9.87
N ILE A 392 28.32 30.39 -9.36
CA ILE A 392 28.64 31.57 -10.18
C ILE A 392 30.08 31.53 -10.71
N GLU A 393 31.04 31.03 -9.93
CA GLU A 393 32.43 30.87 -10.37
C GLU A 393 32.53 29.80 -11.46
N LEU A 394 31.77 28.70 -11.33
CA LEU A 394 31.68 27.68 -12.36
C LEU A 394 31.03 28.23 -13.65
N LEU A 395 29.94 28.99 -13.53
CA LEU A 395 29.29 29.69 -14.64
C LEU A 395 30.19 30.70 -15.34
N ALA A 396 31.23 31.22 -14.68
CA ALA A 396 32.21 32.11 -15.30
C ALA A 396 33.10 31.38 -16.32
N GLY A 397 33.27 30.06 -16.19
CA GLY A 397 33.99 29.24 -17.16
C GLY A 397 33.22 28.96 -18.45
N PHE A 398 31.90 29.11 -18.43
CA PHE A 398 31.02 28.79 -19.56
C PHE A 398 30.72 30.03 -20.39
N HIS A 399 30.72 29.85 -21.72
CA HIS A 399 30.51 30.90 -22.70
C HIS A 399 29.62 30.37 -23.82
N PHE A 400 28.65 31.17 -24.25
CA PHE A 400 27.84 30.80 -25.41
C PHE A 400 28.70 30.79 -26.67
N PRO A 401 28.58 29.77 -27.54
CA PRO A 401 29.23 29.75 -28.85
C PRO A 401 28.98 31.02 -29.67
N SER A 402 27.78 31.61 -29.58
CA SER A 402 27.43 32.85 -30.26
C SER A 402 28.14 34.09 -29.69
N LYS A 403 28.51 34.08 -28.40
CA LYS A 403 29.10 35.21 -27.67
C LYS A 403 30.26 34.75 -26.78
N PRO A 404 31.41 34.38 -27.37
CA PRO A 404 32.54 33.83 -26.62
C PRO A 404 33.17 34.83 -25.64
N ASN A 405 32.94 36.14 -25.83
CA ASN A 405 33.55 37.20 -25.00
C ASN A 405 32.78 37.48 -23.69
N ARG A 406 31.63 36.86 -23.46
CA ARG A 406 30.81 37.13 -22.28
C ARG A 406 30.46 35.81 -21.58
N SER A 407 30.89 35.68 -20.34
CA SER A 407 30.60 34.49 -19.54
C SER A 407 29.14 34.41 -19.13
N LEU A 408 28.63 33.21 -18.83
CA LEU A 408 27.27 33.03 -18.32
C LEU A 408 27.07 33.74 -16.97
N SER A 409 28.09 33.74 -16.11
CA SER A 409 28.05 34.47 -14.83
C SER A 409 27.81 35.97 -15.01
N THR A 410 28.47 36.59 -16.01
CA THR A 410 28.30 38.01 -16.34
C THR A 410 26.89 38.27 -16.87
N ILE A 411 26.36 37.39 -17.72
CA ILE A 411 24.99 37.51 -18.24
C ILE A 411 23.97 37.44 -17.11
N LEU A 412 24.13 36.50 -16.18
CA LEU A 412 23.24 36.33 -15.03
C LEU A 412 23.27 37.55 -14.10
N LEU A 413 24.47 37.98 -13.68
CA LEU A 413 24.64 39.12 -12.78
C LEU A 413 24.16 40.42 -13.41
N ASP A 414 24.41 40.63 -14.70
CA ASP A 414 23.88 41.79 -15.42
C ASP A 414 22.34 41.76 -15.43
N SER A 415 21.74 40.62 -15.76
CA SER A 415 20.27 40.48 -15.80
C SER A 415 19.62 40.77 -14.45
N ILE A 416 20.29 40.39 -13.36
CA ILE A 416 19.85 40.64 -11.99
C ILE A 416 20.03 42.11 -11.59
N THR A 417 21.18 42.71 -11.90
CA THR A 417 21.51 44.09 -11.50
C THR A 417 20.73 45.16 -12.26
N TYR A 418 20.36 44.90 -13.52
CA TYR A 418 19.49 45.79 -14.30
C TYR A 418 18.05 45.86 -13.77
N GLN A 419 17.59 44.89 -12.96
CA GLN A 419 16.24 44.84 -12.39
C GLN A 419 16.20 45.38 -10.95
N THR A 420 16.96 46.44 -10.68
CA THR A 420 17.18 46.97 -9.33
C THR A 420 15.95 47.64 -8.69
N ASP A 421 14.92 47.95 -9.47
CA ASP A 421 13.69 48.64 -9.04
C ASP A 421 12.56 47.69 -8.59
N VAL A 422 12.87 46.40 -8.46
CA VAL A 422 11.88 45.36 -8.13
C VAL A 422 11.54 45.39 -6.64
N VAL A 423 10.23 45.35 -6.35
CA VAL A 423 9.62 45.30 -5.00
C VAL A 423 10.25 44.17 -4.17
N ASP A 424 10.47 44.42 -2.88
CA ASP A 424 10.97 43.43 -1.92
C ASP A 424 10.15 42.13 -2.00
N GLY A 425 10.84 40.99 -2.06
CA GLY A 425 10.24 39.65 -2.18
C GLY A 425 10.07 39.09 -3.60
N MET A 426 10.34 39.87 -4.66
CA MET A 426 10.27 39.38 -6.06
C MET A 426 11.64 39.01 -6.66
N MET A 427 12.70 39.04 -5.86
CA MET A 427 14.07 38.80 -6.34
C MET A 427 14.26 37.35 -6.83
N ALA A 428 13.66 36.36 -6.17
CA ALA A 428 13.71 34.99 -6.65
C ALA A 428 13.06 34.83 -8.02
N LEU A 429 11.92 35.48 -8.26
CA LEU A 429 11.26 35.45 -9.56
C LEU A 429 12.15 35.98 -10.68
N VAL A 430 12.82 37.10 -10.43
CA VAL A 430 13.74 37.73 -11.38
C VAL A 430 14.92 36.82 -11.70
N VAL A 431 15.52 36.21 -10.66
CA VAL A 431 16.64 35.29 -10.82
C VAL A 431 16.22 34.06 -11.58
N SER A 432 15.08 33.46 -11.22
CA SER A 432 14.54 32.29 -11.92
C SER A 432 14.27 32.60 -13.40
N ARG A 433 13.68 33.75 -13.72
CA ARG A 433 13.48 34.17 -15.13
C ARG A 433 14.80 34.31 -15.88
N ALA A 434 15.80 34.95 -15.27
CA ALA A 434 17.12 35.09 -15.88
C ALA A 434 17.78 33.71 -16.11
N LEU A 435 17.64 32.77 -15.18
CA LEU A 435 18.13 31.41 -15.32
C LEU A 435 17.39 30.63 -16.42
N LEU A 436 16.06 30.76 -16.50
CA LEU A 436 15.25 30.17 -17.57
C LEU A 436 15.61 30.76 -18.95
N ASP A 437 15.89 32.06 -19.04
CA ASP A 437 16.34 32.69 -20.28
C ASP A 437 17.71 32.17 -20.75
N ILE A 438 18.64 31.95 -19.81
CA ILE A 438 19.94 31.35 -20.10
C ILE A 438 19.75 29.90 -20.56
N TRP A 439 18.90 29.12 -19.88
CA TRP A 439 18.57 27.74 -20.29
C TRP A 439 17.90 27.68 -21.67
N HIS A 440 16.97 28.60 -21.94
CA HIS A 440 16.35 28.72 -23.25
C HIS A 440 17.40 28.90 -24.37
N ARG A 441 18.36 29.80 -24.16
CA ARG A 441 19.46 30.01 -25.12
C ARG A 441 20.39 28.81 -25.22
N CYS A 442 20.66 28.12 -24.12
CA CYS A 442 21.39 26.85 -24.16
C CYS A 442 20.70 25.86 -25.12
N LEU A 443 19.37 25.73 -25.05
CA LEU A 443 18.60 24.84 -25.94
C LEU A 443 18.64 25.28 -27.40
N GLU A 444 18.59 26.58 -27.67
CA GLU A 444 18.69 27.11 -29.05
C GLU A 444 20.07 26.84 -29.66
N GLU A 445 21.14 27.05 -28.89
CA GLU A 445 22.53 26.87 -29.35
C GLU A 445 23.04 25.42 -29.20
N GLN A 446 22.19 24.48 -28.75
CA GLN A 446 22.55 23.08 -28.43
C GLN A 446 23.73 22.96 -27.44
N TYR A 447 23.88 23.94 -26.55
CA TYR A 447 24.97 24.02 -25.58
C TYR A 447 24.48 23.56 -24.20
N MET A 448 24.45 22.25 -23.97
CA MET A 448 23.80 21.62 -22.80
C MET A 448 24.71 21.48 -21.57
N THR A 449 26.01 21.66 -21.72
CA THR A 449 26.99 21.44 -20.64
C THR A 449 26.74 22.26 -19.37
N PRO A 450 26.26 23.53 -19.41
CA PRO A 450 26.00 24.29 -18.18
C PRO A 450 24.60 24.02 -17.59
N CYS A 451 23.75 23.21 -18.23
CA CYS A 451 22.34 23.06 -17.83
C CYS A 451 22.18 22.50 -16.40
N TYR A 452 22.96 21.50 -16.00
CA TYR A 452 22.90 20.96 -14.64
C TYR A 452 23.13 22.04 -13.56
N LEU A 453 24.02 23.01 -13.78
CA LEU A 453 24.26 24.12 -12.84
C LEU A 453 23.06 25.08 -12.78
N ILE A 454 22.40 25.30 -13.92
CA ILE A 454 21.23 26.17 -14.01
C ILE A 454 20.04 25.52 -13.29
N VAL A 455 19.84 24.22 -13.49
CA VAL A 455 18.77 23.45 -12.85
C VAL A 455 18.98 23.37 -11.33
N ASP A 456 20.20 23.05 -10.88
CA ASP A 456 20.58 23.03 -9.46
C ASP A 456 20.36 24.41 -8.79
N MET A 457 20.78 25.48 -9.45
CA MET A 457 20.55 26.84 -8.96
C MET A 457 19.08 27.23 -8.96
N LEU A 458 18.28 26.77 -9.93
CA LEU A 458 16.83 26.97 -9.95
C LEU A 458 16.16 26.25 -8.77
N HIS A 459 16.55 25.00 -8.48
CA HIS A 459 16.08 24.26 -7.31
C HIS A 459 16.37 25.02 -6.02
N PHE A 460 17.61 25.48 -5.85
CA PHE A 460 18.01 26.26 -4.68
C PHE A 460 17.22 27.56 -4.54
N VAL A 461 17.12 28.35 -5.61
CA VAL A 461 16.40 29.63 -5.61
C VAL A 461 14.92 29.44 -5.30
N LEU A 462 14.34 28.33 -5.74
CA LEU A 462 12.91 28.06 -5.55
C LEU A 462 12.62 27.28 -4.27
N GLN A 463 13.61 26.76 -3.54
CA GLN A 463 13.37 25.82 -2.44
C GLN A 463 12.41 26.37 -1.38
N ASP A 464 12.68 27.58 -0.88
CA ASP A 464 11.92 28.23 0.20
C ASP A 464 10.96 29.32 -0.28
N GLU A 465 10.71 29.40 -1.60
CA GLU A 465 9.90 30.44 -2.20
C GLU A 465 8.39 30.13 -2.18
N LEU A 466 7.60 31.21 -2.22
CA LEU A 466 6.14 31.13 -2.27
C LEU A 466 5.68 30.33 -3.50
N LEU A 467 4.69 29.47 -3.30
CA LEU A 467 4.12 28.63 -4.37
C LEU A 467 3.48 29.47 -5.48
N SER A 468 2.99 30.68 -5.17
CA SER A 468 2.55 31.66 -6.17
C SER A 468 3.68 32.12 -7.10
N THR A 469 4.90 32.26 -6.57
CA THR A 469 6.10 32.63 -7.35
C THR A 469 6.44 31.51 -8.33
N LYS A 470 6.48 30.26 -7.84
CA LYS A 470 6.68 29.07 -8.68
C LYS A 470 5.61 28.95 -9.77
N ALA A 471 4.33 29.11 -9.40
CA ALA A 471 3.21 29.03 -10.32
C ALA A 471 3.23 30.12 -11.41
N SER A 472 3.89 31.24 -11.18
CA SER A 472 4.03 32.31 -12.19
C SER A 472 5.06 32.02 -13.27
N LEU A 473 5.89 30.98 -13.09
CA LEU A 473 6.95 30.58 -14.03
C LEU A 473 6.51 29.46 -15.00
N ILE A 474 5.35 28.83 -14.76
CA ILE A 474 4.96 27.58 -15.44
C ILE A 474 4.94 27.70 -16.97
N GLU A 475 4.43 28.81 -17.51
CA GLU A 475 4.29 29.00 -18.97
C GLU A 475 5.65 29.06 -19.67
N GLN A 476 6.69 29.54 -18.99
CA GLN A 476 8.06 29.59 -19.51
C GLN A 476 8.80 28.28 -19.20
N ALA A 477 8.64 27.74 -18.00
CA ALA A 477 9.40 26.59 -17.53
C ALA A 477 8.95 25.27 -18.17
N ILE A 478 7.64 25.04 -18.36
CA ILE A 478 7.12 23.75 -18.88
C ILE A 478 7.68 23.44 -20.27
N PRO A 479 7.60 24.34 -21.28
CA PRO A 479 8.13 24.04 -22.61
C PRO A 479 9.64 23.78 -22.61
N LEU A 480 10.39 24.46 -21.73
CA LEU A 480 11.82 24.25 -21.56
C LEU A 480 12.14 22.87 -20.97
N CYS A 481 11.41 22.47 -19.93
CA CYS A 481 11.56 21.16 -19.31
C CYS A 481 11.23 20.05 -20.32
N SER A 482 10.05 20.11 -20.94
CA SER A 482 9.60 19.11 -21.92
C SER A 482 10.59 18.95 -23.07
N ARG A 483 11.03 20.06 -23.68
CA ARG A 483 11.97 20.03 -24.80
C ARG A 483 13.36 19.51 -24.41
N SER A 484 13.81 19.78 -23.18
CA SER A 484 15.09 19.27 -22.67
C SER A 484 15.02 17.76 -22.41
N ILE A 485 13.95 17.29 -21.77
CA ILE A 485 13.72 15.87 -21.50
C ILE A 485 13.58 15.09 -22.82
N ASP A 486 12.88 15.64 -23.81
CA ASP A 486 12.68 15.00 -25.11
C ASP A 486 13.99 14.70 -25.86
N LEU A 487 15.07 15.45 -25.62
CA LEU A 487 16.39 15.15 -26.19
C LEU A 487 16.89 13.76 -25.79
N ILE A 488 16.45 13.25 -24.64
CA ILE A 488 16.80 11.92 -24.12
C ILE A 488 15.65 10.93 -24.29
N SER A 489 14.44 11.32 -23.88
CA SER A 489 13.28 10.45 -23.85
C SER A 489 12.83 10.00 -25.23
N VAL A 490 12.95 10.86 -26.27
CA VAL A 490 12.53 10.50 -27.64
C VAL A 490 13.46 9.44 -28.25
N PRO A 491 14.81 9.60 -28.24
CA PRO A 491 15.71 8.53 -28.67
C PRO A 491 15.50 7.20 -27.92
N LEU A 492 15.31 7.23 -26.59
CA LEU A 492 15.06 6.04 -25.79
C LEU A 492 13.75 5.35 -26.19
N GLY A 493 12.66 6.12 -26.29
CA GLY A 493 11.37 5.62 -26.74
C GLY A 493 11.42 5.02 -28.15
N ARG A 494 12.13 5.67 -29.09
CA ARG A 494 12.32 5.15 -30.46
C ARG A 494 13.14 3.87 -30.48
N ALA A 495 14.21 3.79 -29.70
CA ALA A 495 15.04 2.59 -29.59
C ALA A 495 14.26 1.40 -29.02
N SER A 496 13.32 1.63 -28.09
CA SER A 496 12.47 0.55 -27.54
C SER A 496 11.50 -0.05 -28.56
N ARG A 497 11.07 0.74 -29.54
CA ARG A 497 10.09 0.32 -30.57
C ARG A 497 10.76 -0.18 -31.85
N ASN A 498 11.96 0.28 -32.14
CA ASN A 498 12.67 -0.02 -33.38
C ASN A 498 14.09 -0.52 -33.11
N ALA A 499 14.31 -1.82 -33.32
CA ALA A 499 15.59 -2.48 -33.11
C ALA A 499 16.70 -1.96 -34.04
N SER A 500 16.38 -1.52 -35.27
CA SER A 500 17.40 -0.98 -36.19
C SER A 500 17.91 0.38 -35.72
N PHE A 501 17.01 1.24 -35.23
CA PHE A 501 17.38 2.51 -34.62
C PHE A 501 18.21 2.29 -33.34
N ALA A 502 17.81 1.32 -32.50
CA ALA A 502 18.53 0.97 -31.29
C ALA A 502 19.99 0.55 -31.55
N ALA A 503 20.25 -0.13 -32.68
CA ALA A 503 21.61 -0.53 -33.08
C ALA A 503 22.46 0.65 -33.58
N SER A 504 21.83 1.66 -34.19
CA SER A 504 22.52 2.85 -34.72
C SER A 504 22.71 3.97 -33.70
N LEU A 505 22.07 3.91 -32.54
CA LEU A 505 22.06 4.98 -31.55
C LEU A 505 23.40 5.08 -30.82
N ASP A 506 24.05 6.25 -30.91
CA ASP A 506 25.25 6.54 -30.12
C ASP A 506 24.88 6.71 -28.64
N ARG A 507 25.02 5.62 -27.90
CA ARG A 507 24.63 5.56 -26.49
C ARG A 507 25.59 6.32 -25.57
N GLN A 508 26.87 6.44 -25.93
CA GLN A 508 27.84 7.17 -25.12
C GLN A 508 27.60 8.68 -25.22
N ALA A 509 27.28 9.19 -26.41
CA ALA A 509 26.87 10.58 -26.57
C ALA A 509 25.57 10.87 -25.80
N LEU A 510 24.60 9.96 -25.85
CA LEU A 510 23.34 10.11 -25.13
C LEU A 510 23.52 10.11 -23.60
N GLU A 511 24.39 9.25 -23.07
CA GLU A 511 24.68 9.20 -21.63
C GLU A 511 25.42 10.45 -21.16
N LYS A 512 26.37 10.97 -21.95
CA LYS A 512 27.00 12.27 -21.67
C LYS A 512 25.97 13.40 -21.65
N LEU A 513 25.08 13.42 -22.63
CA LEU A 513 24.01 14.41 -22.72
C LEU A 513 23.04 14.31 -21.52
N ALA A 514 22.69 13.10 -21.10
CA ALA A 514 21.85 12.87 -19.92
C ALA A 514 22.51 13.40 -18.64
N ASN A 515 23.82 13.18 -18.48
CA ASN A 515 24.60 13.70 -17.36
C ASN A 515 24.73 15.24 -17.39
N ASP A 516 24.89 15.84 -18.59
CA ASP A 516 24.99 17.30 -18.73
C ASP A 516 23.66 18.02 -18.43
N LEU A 517 22.53 17.37 -18.71
CA LEU A 517 21.18 17.91 -18.50
C LEU A 517 20.65 17.68 -17.07
N ASP A 518 21.07 16.61 -16.40
CA ASP A 518 20.43 16.12 -15.17
C ASP A 518 18.90 15.95 -15.35
N VAL A 519 18.52 14.98 -16.16
CA VAL A 519 17.11 14.76 -16.56
C VAL A 519 16.19 14.55 -15.34
N ASP A 520 16.68 13.83 -14.32
CA ASP A 520 15.91 13.59 -13.10
C ASP A 520 15.66 14.89 -12.34
N GLY A 521 16.69 15.74 -12.19
CA GLY A 521 16.55 17.08 -11.63
C GLY A 521 15.56 17.96 -12.41
N ILE A 522 15.50 17.84 -13.74
CA ILE A 522 14.51 18.56 -14.57
C ILE A 522 13.09 18.04 -14.35
N VAL A 523 12.91 16.72 -14.27
CA VAL A 523 11.60 16.11 -14.00
C VAL A 523 11.09 16.47 -12.60
N ASP A 524 11.97 16.49 -11.60
CA ASP A 524 11.64 16.92 -10.25
C ASP A 524 11.29 18.41 -10.18
N LEU A 525 11.98 19.26 -10.96
CA LEU A 525 11.64 20.67 -11.09
C LEU A 525 10.25 20.84 -11.73
N LEU A 526 9.94 20.06 -12.78
CA LEU A 526 8.62 20.04 -13.41
C LEU A 526 7.53 19.60 -12.41
N HIS A 527 7.83 18.60 -11.57
CA HIS A 527 6.94 18.17 -10.50
C HIS A 527 6.69 19.27 -9.46
N GLN A 528 7.71 20.02 -9.05
CA GLN A 528 7.54 21.16 -8.15
C GLN A 528 6.64 22.26 -8.75
N PHE A 529 6.76 22.53 -10.05
CA PHE A 529 5.85 23.45 -10.74
C PHE A 529 4.42 22.91 -10.79
N CYS A 530 4.25 21.60 -11.00
CA CYS A 530 2.95 20.94 -10.97
C CYS A 530 2.29 21.05 -9.58
N GLN A 531 3.03 20.77 -8.51
CA GLN A 531 2.56 20.93 -7.13
C GLN A 531 2.20 22.39 -6.80
N ALA A 532 3.00 23.35 -7.26
CA ALA A 532 2.69 24.77 -7.06
C ALA A 532 1.42 25.19 -7.83
N ALA A 533 1.24 24.68 -9.05
CA ALA A 533 0.07 24.95 -9.86
C ALA A 533 -1.20 24.31 -9.29
N SER A 534 -1.12 23.12 -8.69
CA SER A 534 -2.29 22.38 -8.18
C SER A 534 -3.04 23.08 -7.05
N LEU A 535 -2.38 24.02 -6.34
CA LEU A 535 -3.02 24.82 -5.29
C LEU A 535 -4.01 25.87 -5.81
N SER A 536 -3.93 26.24 -7.09
CA SER A 536 -4.85 27.16 -7.74
C SER A 536 -5.47 26.50 -8.95
N SER A 537 -6.80 26.35 -8.96
CA SER A 537 -7.51 25.71 -10.06
C SER A 537 -7.20 26.32 -11.43
N GLU A 538 -7.04 27.65 -11.50
CA GLU A 538 -6.69 28.36 -12.74
C GLU A 538 -5.27 28.01 -13.20
N ARG A 539 -4.29 28.03 -12.28
CA ARG A 539 -2.89 27.71 -12.61
C ARG A 539 -2.70 26.24 -12.94
N ASN A 540 -3.42 25.34 -12.27
CA ASN A 540 -3.44 23.92 -12.60
C ASN A 540 -3.99 23.70 -14.02
N GLU A 541 -5.06 24.41 -14.40
CA GLU A 541 -5.59 24.36 -15.76
C GLU A 541 -4.56 24.87 -16.78
N THR A 542 -3.88 25.99 -16.49
CA THR A 542 -2.79 26.49 -17.34
C THR A 542 -1.69 25.44 -17.49
N PHE A 543 -1.27 24.80 -16.40
CA PHE A 543 -0.24 23.75 -16.40
C PHE A 543 -0.59 22.62 -17.38
N TRP A 544 -1.80 22.05 -17.26
CA TRP A 544 -2.25 20.93 -18.10
C TRP A 544 -2.61 21.34 -19.54
N ARG A 545 -2.82 22.64 -19.81
CA ARG A 545 -2.92 23.18 -21.18
C ARG A 545 -1.55 23.38 -21.83
N THR A 546 -0.51 23.68 -21.05
CA THR A 546 0.84 23.95 -21.57
C THR A 546 1.64 22.66 -21.82
N ILE A 547 1.46 21.64 -20.98
CA ILE A 547 2.15 20.36 -21.16
C ILE A 547 1.61 19.58 -22.36
N GLU A 548 2.48 18.90 -23.11
CA GLU A 548 2.07 18.15 -24.28
C GLU A 548 1.65 16.71 -23.95
N PHE A 549 0.56 16.22 -24.57
CA PHE A 549 0.10 14.84 -24.39
C PHE A 549 1.15 13.81 -24.82
N THR A 550 1.85 14.08 -25.93
CA THR A 550 2.92 13.20 -26.44
C THR A 550 4.05 13.04 -25.43
N PHE A 551 4.43 14.13 -24.74
CA PHE A 551 5.44 14.12 -23.69
C PHE A 551 5.02 13.19 -22.54
N VAL A 552 3.80 13.34 -22.00
CA VAL A 552 3.31 12.50 -20.90
C VAL A 552 3.30 11.02 -21.31
N MET A 553 2.79 10.70 -22.50
CA MET A 553 2.76 9.32 -23.01
C MET A 553 4.14 8.72 -23.23
N LEU A 554 5.10 9.53 -23.68
CA LEU A 554 6.48 9.11 -23.91
C LEU A 554 7.23 8.86 -22.59
N THR A 555 7.05 9.73 -21.59
CA THR A 555 7.68 9.60 -20.28
C THR A 555 7.12 8.42 -19.49
N LEU A 556 5.84 8.09 -19.69
CA LEU A 556 5.23 6.89 -19.11
C LEU A 556 5.65 5.58 -19.79
N ASN A 557 6.44 5.60 -20.88
CA ASN A 557 6.88 4.37 -21.58
C ASN A 557 7.81 3.53 -20.69
N LYS A 558 7.70 2.20 -20.73
CA LYS A 558 8.59 1.27 -20.02
C LYS A 558 10.08 1.45 -20.32
N ALA A 559 10.43 2.09 -21.44
CA ALA A 559 11.80 2.38 -21.81
C ALA A 559 12.46 3.52 -20.99
N GLN A 560 11.65 4.27 -20.25
CA GLN A 560 12.13 5.38 -19.42
C GLN A 560 12.52 4.88 -18.03
N PRO A 561 13.42 5.60 -17.33
CA PRO A 561 13.78 5.30 -15.94
C PRO A 561 12.57 5.27 -15.00
N MET A 562 12.59 4.37 -14.01
CA MET A 562 11.48 4.18 -13.07
C MET A 562 11.12 5.47 -12.32
N HIS A 563 12.12 6.24 -11.88
CA HIS A 563 11.93 7.53 -11.20
C HIS A 563 11.05 8.46 -12.03
N GLN A 564 11.37 8.63 -13.31
CA GLN A 564 10.65 9.54 -14.21
C GLN A 564 9.20 9.08 -14.44
N ILE A 565 8.96 7.77 -14.54
CA ILE A 565 7.61 7.21 -14.63
C ILE A 565 6.82 7.53 -13.37
N ILE A 566 7.40 7.28 -12.19
CA ILE A 566 6.76 7.55 -10.89
C ILE A 566 6.44 9.04 -10.73
N THR A 567 7.39 9.93 -11.01
CA THR A 567 7.20 11.37 -10.86
C THR A 567 6.08 11.90 -11.77
N VAL A 568 5.98 11.40 -13.01
CA VAL A 568 4.87 11.77 -13.91
C VAL A 568 3.53 11.18 -13.45
N LEU A 569 3.50 9.97 -12.88
CA LEU A 569 2.29 9.44 -12.24
C LEU A 569 1.85 10.32 -11.06
N GLN A 570 2.79 10.78 -10.24
CA GLN A 570 2.50 11.71 -9.14
C GLN A 570 1.99 13.07 -9.64
N MET A 571 2.49 13.56 -10.78
CA MET A 571 1.91 14.74 -11.42
C MET A 571 0.47 14.48 -11.86
N LEU A 572 0.21 13.35 -12.54
CA LEU A 572 -1.11 13.00 -13.09
C LEU A 572 -2.23 12.93 -12.05
N ILE A 573 -1.91 12.68 -10.77
CA ILE A 573 -2.86 12.80 -9.65
C ILE A 573 -3.57 14.18 -9.67
N THR A 574 -2.83 15.25 -9.96
CA THR A 574 -3.38 16.63 -9.97
C THR A 574 -4.20 16.96 -11.22
N SER A 575 -4.24 16.07 -12.21
CA SER A 575 -4.93 16.29 -13.49
C SER A 575 -6.42 15.92 -13.48
N ALA A 576 -6.88 15.23 -12.44
CA ALA A 576 -8.28 14.84 -12.29
C ALA A 576 -9.15 16.08 -12.00
N ARG A 577 -9.98 16.48 -12.98
CA ARG A 577 -10.91 17.61 -12.85
C ARG A 577 -12.35 17.16 -13.11
N SER A 578 -13.29 18.07 -12.92
CA SER A 578 -14.72 17.80 -13.09
C SER A 578 -15.14 17.51 -14.53
N THR A 579 -14.37 17.96 -15.53
CA THR A 579 -14.74 17.86 -16.94
C THR A 579 -13.68 17.24 -17.84
N THR A 580 -12.42 17.18 -17.40
CA THR A 580 -11.37 16.53 -18.16
C THR A 580 -10.36 15.85 -17.23
N PHE A 581 -9.59 14.93 -17.80
CA PHE A 581 -8.50 14.24 -17.15
C PHE A 581 -7.23 14.33 -18.01
N SER A 582 -6.05 14.37 -17.39
CA SER A 582 -4.77 14.54 -18.09
C SER A 582 -4.67 15.89 -18.83
N VAL A 583 -3.89 15.92 -19.91
CA VAL A 583 -3.65 17.09 -20.77
C VAL A 583 -4.96 17.66 -21.32
N ILE A 584 -5.04 18.99 -21.41
CA ILE A 584 -6.24 19.70 -21.85
C ILE A 584 -6.04 20.17 -23.28
N VAL A 585 -6.96 19.76 -24.16
CA VAL A 585 -7.00 20.18 -25.56
C VAL A 585 -8.32 20.90 -25.83
N GLU A 586 -8.29 21.94 -26.65
CA GLU A 586 -9.49 22.72 -27.02
C GLU A 586 -10.50 21.93 -27.86
N ASP A 587 -10.02 20.92 -28.60
CA ASP A 587 -10.82 20.04 -29.44
C ASP A 587 -11.42 18.90 -28.61
N PRO A 588 -12.77 18.86 -28.43
CA PRO A 588 -13.41 17.89 -27.55
C PRO A 588 -13.31 16.46 -28.08
N VAL A 589 -13.23 16.24 -29.40
CA VAL A 589 -13.11 14.90 -29.97
C VAL A 589 -11.74 14.32 -29.65
N LYS A 590 -10.69 15.15 -29.81
CA LYS A 590 -9.33 14.76 -29.45
C LYS A 590 -9.17 14.57 -27.94
N GLN A 591 -9.84 15.39 -27.12
CA GLN A 591 -9.82 15.24 -25.66
C GLN A 591 -10.28 13.84 -25.25
N VAL A 592 -11.44 13.40 -25.74
CA VAL A 592 -12.00 12.06 -25.42
C VAL A 592 -11.06 10.94 -25.90
N GLU A 593 -10.47 11.08 -27.09
CA GLU A 593 -9.52 10.10 -27.61
C GLU A 593 -8.26 10.01 -26.75
N GLN A 594 -7.67 11.14 -26.36
CA GLN A 594 -6.48 11.20 -25.53
C GLN A 594 -6.73 10.67 -24.11
N GLU A 595 -7.89 10.98 -23.53
CA GLU A 595 -8.30 10.46 -22.22
C GLU A 595 -8.43 8.93 -22.25
N LYS A 596 -9.03 8.39 -23.31
CA LYS A 596 -9.11 6.94 -23.50
C LYS A 596 -7.72 6.30 -23.65
N GLN A 597 -6.85 6.91 -24.46
CA GLN A 597 -5.47 6.44 -24.62
C GLN A 597 -4.68 6.49 -23.30
N MET A 598 -4.93 7.50 -22.47
CA MET A 598 -4.32 7.63 -21.14
C MET A 598 -4.79 6.52 -20.20
N VAL A 599 -6.09 6.22 -20.15
CA VAL A 599 -6.63 5.09 -19.37
C VAL A 599 -6.04 3.77 -19.85
N ASP A 600 -5.91 3.58 -21.17
CA ASP A 600 -5.25 2.41 -21.74
C ASP A 600 -3.78 2.32 -21.28
N ARG A 601 -3.02 3.42 -21.28
CA ARG A 601 -1.62 3.44 -20.81
C ARG A 601 -1.51 3.11 -19.33
N LEU A 602 -2.30 3.77 -18.47
CA LEU A 602 -2.29 3.57 -17.02
C LEU A 602 -2.62 2.11 -16.68
N THR A 603 -3.67 1.55 -17.28
CA THR A 603 -4.05 0.16 -17.01
C THR A 603 -3.07 -0.87 -17.58
N ASN A 604 -2.26 -0.53 -18.59
CA ASN A 604 -1.17 -1.38 -19.08
C ASN A 604 0.06 -1.35 -18.16
N LEU A 605 0.37 -0.20 -17.53
CA LEU A 605 1.47 -0.08 -16.56
C LEU A 605 1.32 -1.02 -15.35
N LEU A 606 0.09 -1.42 -15.02
CA LEU A 606 -0.18 -2.44 -13.99
C LEU A 606 0.45 -3.81 -14.29
N PHE A 607 0.80 -4.09 -15.55
CA PHE A 607 1.36 -5.36 -16.00
C PHE A 607 2.76 -5.23 -16.61
N GLU A 608 3.18 -4.03 -17.00
CA GLU A 608 4.51 -3.79 -17.54
C GLU A 608 5.56 -3.78 -16.43
N ASN A 609 6.80 -4.08 -16.81
CA ASN A 609 7.99 -3.91 -16.00
C ASN A 609 8.91 -2.94 -16.77
N PRO A 610 9.25 -1.77 -16.20
CA PRO A 610 10.18 -0.83 -16.81
C PRO A 610 11.56 -1.46 -17.06
N ASP A 611 12.21 -1.04 -18.14
CA ASP A 611 13.53 -1.50 -18.53
C ASP A 611 14.59 -0.75 -17.69
N PRO A 612 15.49 -1.45 -16.98
CA PRO A 612 16.55 -0.80 -16.21
C PRO A 612 17.58 -0.13 -17.15
N PRO A 613 18.35 0.85 -16.67
CA PRO A 613 19.57 1.30 -17.34
C PRO A 613 20.50 0.11 -17.63
N LYS A 614 21.29 0.17 -18.72
CA LYS A 614 22.05 -1.00 -19.23
C LYS A 614 23.09 -1.56 -18.26
N ASP A 615 23.59 -0.73 -17.36
CA ASP A 615 24.61 -1.10 -16.37
C ASP A 615 23.99 -1.43 -15.00
N GLU A 616 22.67 -1.39 -14.90
CA GLU A 616 21.94 -1.63 -13.67
C GLU A 616 21.22 -2.99 -13.69
N PRO A 617 21.16 -3.67 -12.53
CA PRO A 617 20.33 -4.86 -12.37
C PRO A 617 18.84 -4.54 -12.61
N PRO A 618 18.01 -5.54 -12.97
CA PRO A 618 16.57 -5.38 -13.02
C PRO A 618 15.99 -4.78 -11.74
N TYR A 619 14.92 -4.00 -11.89
CA TYR A 619 14.16 -3.48 -10.76
C TYR A 619 13.63 -4.63 -9.91
N GLY A 620 13.74 -4.47 -8.60
CA GLY A 620 13.21 -5.38 -7.62
C GLY A 620 11.68 -5.41 -7.66
N GLU A 621 11.11 -6.44 -7.06
CA GLU A 621 9.66 -6.57 -7.02
C GLU A 621 8.99 -5.45 -6.23
N GLU A 622 9.65 -4.93 -5.20
CA GLU A 622 9.14 -3.84 -4.36
C GLU A 622 9.04 -2.52 -5.14
N GLU A 623 10.10 -2.17 -5.89
CA GLU A 623 10.13 -0.98 -6.75
C GLU A 623 9.04 -1.02 -7.83
N VAL A 624 8.82 -2.20 -8.43
CA VAL A 624 7.76 -2.39 -9.44
C VAL A 624 6.37 -2.30 -8.78
N LEU A 625 6.20 -2.82 -7.57
CA LEU A 625 4.94 -2.70 -6.82
C LEU A 625 4.67 -1.25 -6.40
N GLU A 626 5.70 -0.50 -6.02
CA GLU A 626 5.59 0.93 -5.71
C GLU A 626 5.06 1.72 -6.92
N MET A 627 5.66 1.54 -8.10
CA MET A 627 5.16 2.16 -9.34
C MET A 627 3.70 1.79 -9.61
N ARG A 628 3.32 0.53 -9.42
CA ARG A 628 1.93 0.08 -9.62
C ARG A 628 0.97 0.70 -8.60
N VAL A 629 1.42 0.90 -7.36
CA VAL A 629 0.65 1.64 -6.34
C VAL A 629 0.43 3.08 -6.80
N GLU A 630 1.43 3.74 -7.38
CA GLU A 630 1.26 5.09 -7.94
C GLU A 630 0.24 5.13 -9.08
N VAL A 631 0.23 4.12 -9.96
CA VAL A 631 -0.82 3.98 -10.98
C VAL A 631 -2.22 3.88 -10.34
N LEU A 632 -2.37 3.06 -9.28
CA LEU A 632 -3.64 2.94 -8.57
C LEU A 632 -4.04 4.24 -7.86
N LYS A 633 -3.08 5.05 -7.37
CA LYS A 633 -3.37 6.38 -6.81
C LYS A 633 -3.94 7.30 -7.88
N VAL A 634 -3.38 7.34 -9.09
CA VAL A 634 -3.95 8.12 -10.20
C VAL A 634 -5.39 7.69 -10.48
N LEU A 635 -5.64 6.38 -10.59
CA LEU A 635 -6.99 5.85 -10.83
C LEU A 635 -7.97 6.18 -9.69
N ARG A 636 -7.49 6.19 -8.44
CA ARG A 636 -8.28 6.63 -7.27
C ARG A 636 -8.67 8.10 -7.37
N GLU A 637 -7.74 8.96 -7.75
CA GLU A 637 -8.01 10.40 -7.90
C GLU A 637 -8.99 10.67 -9.04
N MET A 638 -8.92 9.90 -10.13
CA MET A 638 -9.95 9.92 -11.18
C MET A 638 -11.35 9.59 -10.63
N CYS A 639 -11.45 8.59 -9.75
CA CYS A 639 -12.72 8.19 -9.15
C CYS A 639 -13.30 9.23 -8.17
N GLN A 640 -12.55 10.26 -7.79
CA GLN A 640 -13.08 11.36 -6.98
C GLN A 640 -13.92 12.34 -7.80
N THR A 641 -13.86 12.28 -9.14
CA THR A 641 -14.63 13.14 -10.04
C THR A 641 -15.63 12.32 -10.84
N ASP A 642 -16.82 12.88 -11.09
CA ASP A 642 -17.85 12.20 -11.88
C ASP A 642 -17.36 11.87 -13.30
N HIS A 643 -16.61 12.78 -13.92
CA HIS A 643 -16.01 12.58 -15.25
C HIS A 643 -15.01 11.42 -15.27
N GLY A 644 -14.09 11.36 -14.28
CA GLY A 644 -13.10 10.30 -14.21
C GLY A 644 -13.72 8.92 -13.95
N THR A 645 -14.72 8.85 -13.06
CA THR A 645 -15.51 7.64 -12.83
C THR A 645 -16.22 7.17 -14.10
N LEU A 646 -16.91 8.07 -14.81
CA LEU A 646 -17.58 7.75 -16.08
C LEU A 646 -16.59 7.27 -17.14
N LEU A 647 -15.42 7.91 -17.25
CA LEU A 647 -14.38 7.52 -18.20
C LEU A 647 -13.90 6.08 -17.97
N LEU A 648 -13.67 5.70 -16.70
CA LEU A 648 -13.26 4.34 -16.34
C LEU A 648 -14.37 3.30 -16.56
N MET A 649 -15.62 3.63 -16.24
CA MET A 649 -16.78 2.75 -16.47
C MET A 649 -17.06 2.53 -17.96
N GLN A 650 -16.95 3.59 -18.78
CA GLN A 650 -17.17 3.51 -20.21
C GLN A 650 -16.04 2.77 -20.93
N HIS A 651 -14.82 2.82 -20.40
CA HIS A 651 -13.67 2.12 -20.98
C HIS A 651 -13.93 0.61 -21.14
N ARG A 652 -13.54 0.04 -22.29
CA ARG A 652 -13.87 -1.35 -22.65
C ARG A 652 -13.25 -2.38 -21.70
N SER A 653 -12.00 -2.15 -21.30
CA SER A 653 -11.17 -3.15 -20.62
C SER A 653 -10.64 -2.70 -19.26
N ALA A 654 -10.98 -1.50 -18.78
CA ALA A 654 -10.37 -0.97 -17.55
C ALA A 654 -10.73 -1.83 -16.33
N ILE A 655 -12.03 -2.08 -16.12
CA ILE A 655 -12.54 -2.92 -15.02
C ILE A 655 -11.96 -4.35 -15.11
N GLY A 656 -12.02 -4.97 -16.30
CA GLY A 656 -11.46 -6.31 -16.50
C GLY A 656 -9.94 -6.39 -16.27
N ARG A 657 -9.19 -5.33 -16.60
CA ARG A 657 -7.74 -5.24 -16.31
C ARG A 657 -7.50 -5.05 -14.81
N LEU A 658 -8.30 -4.27 -14.10
CA LEU A 658 -8.22 -4.13 -12.64
C LEU A 658 -8.50 -5.47 -11.93
N VAL A 659 -9.52 -6.21 -12.36
CA VAL A 659 -9.80 -7.56 -11.85
C VAL A 659 -8.64 -8.51 -12.12
N ARG A 660 -8.11 -8.52 -13.36
CA ARG A 660 -6.95 -9.35 -13.69
C ARG A 660 -5.73 -8.98 -12.83
N PHE A 661 -5.54 -7.68 -12.57
CA PHE A 661 -4.48 -7.21 -11.70
C PHE A 661 -4.69 -7.67 -10.25
N LEU A 662 -5.91 -7.56 -9.72
CA LEU A 662 -6.28 -8.04 -8.40
C LEU A 662 -5.99 -9.54 -8.24
N ASP A 663 -6.43 -10.37 -9.19
CA ASP A 663 -6.17 -11.81 -9.20
C ASP A 663 -4.65 -12.11 -9.19
N VAL A 664 -3.85 -11.39 -9.97
CA VAL A 664 -2.39 -11.54 -9.95
C VAL A 664 -1.81 -11.19 -8.57
N GLN A 665 -2.27 -10.11 -7.93
CA GLN A 665 -1.77 -9.71 -6.61
C GLN A 665 -2.21 -10.67 -5.50
N VAL A 666 -3.46 -11.14 -5.52
CA VAL A 666 -3.96 -12.14 -4.58
C VAL A 666 -3.18 -13.45 -4.74
N ASN A 667 -2.95 -13.92 -5.97
CA ASN A 667 -2.13 -15.12 -6.19
C ASN A 667 -0.67 -14.91 -5.76
N LYS A 668 -0.13 -13.69 -5.89
CA LYS A 668 1.20 -13.33 -5.40
C LYS A 668 1.25 -13.35 -3.86
N LEU A 669 0.20 -12.88 -3.19
CA LEU A 669 0.09 -12.84 -1.73
C LEU A 669 0.31 -14.23 -1.10
N TYR A 670 -0.28 -15.29 -1.67
CA TYR A 670 -0.09 -16.68 -1.20
C TYR A 670 1.25 -17.32 -1.60
N ARG A 671 2.04 -16.67 -2.46
CA ARG A 671 3.38 -17.14 -2.85
C ARG A 671 4.48 -16.42 -2.09
N THR A 672 4.22 -15.20 -1.64
CA THR A 672 5.16 -14.38 -0.87
C THR A 672 5.11 -14.79 0.60
N ARG A 673 6.28 -15.02 1.20
CA ARG A 673 6.37 -15.37 2.62
C ARG A 673 5.99 -14.15 3.48
N PRO A 674 5.07 -14.29 4.44
CA PRO A 674 4.73 -13.21 5.37
C PRO A 674 5.91 -12.84 6.26
N SER A 675 6.01 -11.56 6.62
CA SER A 675 7.04 -11.06 7.54
C SER A 675 6.70 -11.28 9.03
N MET A 676 5.54 -11.89 9.31
CA MET A 676 5.07 -12.18 10.66
C MET A 676 6.11 -12.99 11.46
N GLY A 677 6.58 -12.41 12.57
CA GLY A 677 7.51 -13.05 13.50
C GLY A 677 9.01 -12.79 13.25
N LEU A 678 9.38 -12.08 12.18
CA LEU A 678 10.76 -11.61 11.97
C LEU A 678 10.94 -10.26 12.70
N GLN A 679 12.00 -10.14 13.51
CA GLN A 679 12.34 -8.86 14.13
C GLN A 679 12.66 -7.85 13.03
N LYS A 680 11.87 -6.77 12.93
CA LYS A 680 12.20 -5.58 12.12
C LYS A 680 13.52 -5.03 12.68
N LYS A 681 14.64 -5.35 12.01
CA LYS A 681 15.96 -4.87 12.47
C LYS A 681 16.14 -3.39 12.18
N ASP A 682 15.40 -2.84 11.23
CA ASP A 682 15.35 -1.42 10.89
C ASP A 682 13.89 -1.00 10.58
N GLU A 683 13.47 0.20 11.00
CA GLU A 683 12.12 0.75 10.73
C GLU A 683 11.84 0.96 9.22
N GLU A 684 12.87 0.87 8.38
CA GLU A 684 12.83 1.17 6.94
C GLU A 684 12.65 -0.07 6.05
N GLU A 685 12.90 -1.29 6.52
CA GLU A 685 12.71 -2.51 5.72
C GLU A 685 11.24 -2.97 5.75
N ARG A 686 10.41 -2.33 4.91
CA ARG A 686 9.08 -2.84 4.57
C ARG A 686 9.24 -4.17 3.87
N SER A 687 8.65 -5.23 4.42
CA SER A 687 8.71 -6.54 3.77
C SER A 687 8.01 -6.54 2.41
N VAL A 688 8.48 -7.35 1.46
CA VAL A 688 7.79 -7.61 0.17
C VAL A 688 6.30 -7.93 0.39
N HIS A 689 5.97 -8.66 1.46
CA HIS A 689 4.58 -8.98 1.81
C HIS A 689 3.73 -7.72 2.10
N GLU A 690 4.31 -6.70 2.76
CA GLU A 690 3.66 -5.39 2.97
C GLU A 690 3.40 -4.63 1.67
N TRP A 691 4.25 -4.83 0.66
CA TRP A 691 4.07 -4.22 -0.65
C TRP A 691 3.03 -4.92 -1.53
N VAL A 692 2.69 -6.19 -1.24
CA VAL A 692 1.71 -6.97 -2.03
C VAL A 692 0.27 -6.70 -1.61
N PHE A 693 -0.03 -6.58 -0.30
CA PHE A 693 -1.42 -6.36 0.14
C PHE A 693 -1.93 -4.94 -0.16
N LYS A 694 -1.05 -3.92 -0.21
CA LYS A 694 -1.42 -2.53 -0.53
C LYS A 694 -2.18 -2.42 -1.87
N PRO A 695 -1.64 -2.94 -3.00
CA PRO A 695 -2.38 -3.04 -4.25
C PRO A 695 -3.70 -3.80 -4.16
N VAL A 696 -3.79 -4.87 -3.35
CA VAL A 696 -5.02 -5.66 -3.16
C VAL A 696 -6.11 -4.77 -2.57
N ASN A 697 -5.85 -4.15 -1.40
CA ASN A 697 -6.82 -3.29 -0.73
C ASN A 697 -7.25 -2.10 -1.61
N MET A 698 -6.30 -1.43 -2.27
CA MET A 698 -6.60 -0.31 -3.16
C MET A 698 -7.44 -0.73 -4.37
N THR A 699 -7.11 -1.85 -5.02
CA THR A 699 -7.82 -2.31 -6.21
C THR A 699 -9.24 -2.77 -5.85
N THR A 700 -9.43 -3.45 -4.72
CA THR A 700 -10.77 -3.85 -4.25
C THR A 700 -11.67 -2.64 -3.98
N ARG A 701 -11.14 -1.59 -3.34
CA ARG A 701 -11.89 -0.34 -3.10
C ARG A 701 -12.24 0.39 -4.40
N LEU A 702 -11.30 0.45 -5.34
CA LEU A 702 -11.56 1.02 -6.67
C LEU A 702 -12.67 0.26 -7.40
N LEU A 703 -12.60 -1.07 -7.40
CA LEU A 703 -13.62 -1.91 -8.02
C LEU A 703 -14.97 -1.72 -7.33
N TYR A 704 -15.02 -1.65 -6.00
CA TYR A 704 -16.26 -1.40 -5.25
C TYR A 704 -16.91 -0.08 -5.66
N HIS A 705 -16.13 0.99 -5.74
CA HIS A 705 -16.63 2.29 -6.17
C HIS A 705 -17.16 2.27 -7.61
N LEU A 706 -16.38 1.71 -8.55
CA LEU A 706 -16.75 1.66 -9.97
C LEU A 706 -17.97 0.77 -10.23
N LEU A 707 -18.04 -0.37 -9.57
CA LEU A 707 -19.10 -1.35 -9.79
C LEU A 707 -20.43 -0.92 -9.16
N ARG A 708 -20.40 -0.17 -8.05
CA ARG A 708 -21.60 0.44 -7.47
C ARG A 708 -22.21 1.51 -8.39
N GLY A 709 -21.44 2.09 -9.31
CA GLY A 709 -21.93 3.04 -10.30
C GLY A 709 -22.80 2.41 -11.40
N PHE A 710 -22.82 1.09 -11.55
CA PHE A 710 -23.69 0.41 -12.51
C PHE A 710 -25.07 0.16 -11.90
N ASP A 711 -26.10 0.76 -12.50
CA ASP A 711 -27.50 0.49 -12.13
C ASP A 711 -27.96 -0.93 -12.57
N ASP A 712 -27.27 -1.54 -13.55
CA ASP A 712 -27.62 -2.82 -14.17
C ASP A 712 -26.45 -3.83 -14.08
N PRO A 713 -26.58 -4.94 -13.31
CA PRO A 713 -25.52 -5.94 -13.13
C PRO A 713 -24.99 -6.59 -14.44
N PRO A 714 -25.83 -6.95 -15.44
CA PRO A 714 -25.36 -7.46 -16.73
C PRO A 714 -24.38 -6.54 -17.47
N ALA A 715 -24.57 -5.22 -17.38
CA ALA A 715 -23.65 -4.26 -17.99
C ALA A 715 -22.26 -4.32 -17.35
N ALA A 716 -22.18 -4.50 -16.03
CA ALA A 716 -20.92 -4.71 -15.32
C ALA A 716 -20.26 -6.05 -15.73
N VAL A 717 -21.03 -7.13 -15.81
CA VAL A 717 -20.54 -8.46 -16.23
C VAL A 717 -19.98 -8.42 -17.66
N GLN A 718 -20.61 -7.69 -18.58
CA GLN A 718 -20.10 -7.51 -19.94
C GLN A 718 -18.70 -6.89 -19.96
N LYS A 719 -18.40 -5.95 -19.06
CA LYS A 719 -17.06 -5.35 -18.92
C LYS A 719 -16.03 -6.34 -18.40
N LEU A 720 -16.44 -7.30 -17.56
CA LEU A 720 -15.57 -8.37 -17.08
C LEU A 720 -15.18 -9.35 -18.20
N HIS A 721 -16.12 -9.67 -19.10
CA HIS A 721 -15.85 -10.54 -20.26
C HIS A 721 -14.93 -9.91 -21.31
N ALA A 722 -14.68 -8.59 -21.26
CA ALA A 722 -13.77 -7.93 -22.17
C ALA A 722 -12.30 -8.39 -22.03
N VAL A 723 -11.95 -9.04 -20.92
CA VAL A 723 -10.62 -9.64 -20.67
C VAL A 723 -10.75 -11.15 -20.57
N HIS A 724 -9.79 -11.88 -21.16
CA HIS A 724 -9.80 -13.34 -21.15
C HIS A 724 -9.80 -13.91 -19.71
N GLY A 725 -10.82 -14.72 -19.42
CA GLY A 725 -11.08 -15.27 -18.10
C GLY A 725 -11.44 -14.22 -17.03
N GLY A 726 -11.85 -13.01 -17.43
CA GLY A 726 -12.09 -11.89 -16.51
C GLY A 726 -13.18 -12.20 -15.48
N TYR A 727 -14.29 -12.82 -15.89
CA TYR A 727 -15.36 -13.22 -14.97
C TYR A 727 -14.90 -14.28 -13.94
N HIS A 728 -14.18 -15.31 -14.39
CA HIS A 728 -13.64 -16.32 -13.50
C HIS A 728 -12.62 -15.73 -12.50
N LYS A 729 -11.72 -14.86 -12.97
CA LYS A 729 -10.75 -14.15 -12.12
C LYS A 729 -11.43 -13.23 -11.11
N PHE A 730 -12.50 -12.56 -11.53
CA PHE A 730 -13.35 -11.76 -10.65
C PHE A 730 -13.90 -12.62 -9.50
N LEU A 731 -14.54 -13.74 -9.84
CA LEU A 731 -15.15 -14.64 -8.86
C LEU A 731 -14.11 -15.19 -7.88
N VAL A 732 -12.98 -15.71 -8.38
CA VAL A 732 -11.94 -16.31 -7.53
C VAL A 732 -11.26 -15.27 -6.63
N SER A 733 -10.86 -14.12 -7.18
CA SER A 733 -10.09 -13.13 -6.41
C SER A 733 -10.96 -12.44 -5.35
N LEU A 734 -12.18 -12.03 -5.68
CA LEU A 734 -13.08 -11.39 -4.71
C LEU A 734 -13.59 -12.37 -3.66
N THR A 735 -13.88 -13.63 -4.02
CA THR A 735 -14.28 -14.64 -3.02
C THR A 735 -13.18 -14.84 -1.97
N ARG A 736 -11.91 -14.94 -2.40
CA ARG A 736 -10.78 -15.06 -1.46
C ARG A 736 -10.62 -13.86 -0.54
N ILE A 737 -10.90 -12.65 -1.03
CA ILE A 737 -10.79 -11.42 -0.23
C ILE A 737 -12.00 -11.30 0.70
N ALA A 738 -13.21 -11.60 0.23
CA ALA A 738 -14.45 -11.52 0.98
C ALA A 738 -14.39 -12.45 2.21
N PHE A 739 -14.05 -13.72 2.00
CA PHE A 739 -13.95 -14.73 3.07
C PHE A 739 -12.55 -14.77 3.72
N SER A 740 -11.79 -13.68 3.66
CA SER A 740 -10.47 -13.63 4.27
C SER A 740 -10.57 -13.59 5.80
N GLU A 741 -9.84 -14.48 6.47
CA GLU A 741 -9.69 -14.47 7.93
C GLU A 741 -8.48 -13.62 8.39
N GLN A 742 -7.77 -12.99 7.44
CA GLN A 742 -6.59 -12.15 7.67
C GLN A 742 -5.43 -12.86 8.40
N LEU A 743 -5.35 -14.18 8.23
CA LEU A 743 -4.33 -15.01 8.87
C LEU A 743 -3.12 -15.22 7.94
N VAL A 744 -1.92 -15.16 8.52
CA VAL A 744 -0.65 -15.56 7.91
C VAL A 744 -0.37 -14.85 6.58
N PHE A 745 -0.83 -15.42 5.46
CA PHE A 745 -0.67 -14.85 4.11
C PHE A 745 -1.58 -13.66 3.88
N GLU A 746 -2.76 -13.66 4.49
CA GLU A 746 -3.76 -12.61 4.35
C GLU A 746 -3.61 -11.51 5.41
N ALA A 747 -2.60 -11.61 6.28
CA ALA A 747 -2.30 -10.61 7.27
C ALA A 747 -1.95 -9.27 6.59
N GLY A 748 -2.88 -8.32 6.61
CA GLY A 748 -2.78 -7.03 5.92
C GLY A 748 -3.90 -6.73 4.93
N ILE A 749 -4.76 -7.71 4.61
CA ILE A 749 -6.06 -7.42 4.00
C ILE A 749 -6.89 -6.66 5.04
N GLU A 750 -7.41 -5.50 4.65
CA GLU A 750 -8.18 -4.62 5.54
C GLU A 750 -9.65 -5.09 5.62
N ASP A 751 -10.28 -4.97 6.79
CA ASP A 751 -11.68 -5.36 7.01
C ASP A 751 -12.61 -4.66 6.01
N GLU A 752 -12.39 -3.38 5.71
CA GLU A 752 -13.22 -2.65 4.75
C GLU A 752 -13.02 -3.14 3.33
N ALA A 753 -11.85 -3.71 3.00
CA ALA A 753 -11.61 -4.32 1.69
C ALA A 753 -12.33 -5.68 1.58
N ALA A 754 -12.35 -6.47 2.65
CA ALA A 754 -13.12 -7.72 2.72
C ALA A 754 -14.64 -7.46 2.63
N GLU A 755 -15.15 -6.48 3.38
CA GLU A 755 -16.56 -6.07 3.33
C GLU A 755 -16.93 -5.50 1.96
N ALA A 756 -16.05 -4.69 1.35
CA ALA A 756 -16.26 -4.21 -0.02
C ALA A 756 -16.33 -5.36 -1.02
N ALA A 757 -15.47 -6.38 -0.90
CA ALA A 757 -15.51 -7.56 -1.76
C ALA A 757 -16.82 -8.34 -1.59
N HIS A 758 -17.30 -8.53 -0.36
CA HIS A 758 -18.61 -9.13 -0.07
C HIS A 758 -19.74 -8.39 -0.78
N ASN A 759 -19.81 -7.07 -0.58
CA ASN A 759 -20.83 -6.24 -1.20
C ASN A 759 -20.76 -6.27 -2.74
N ILE A 760 -19.58 -6.38 -3.33
CA ILE A 760 -19.45 -6.53 -4.79
C ILE A 760 -20.09 -7.85 -5.25
N LEU A 761 -19.76 -8.96 -4.58
CA LEU A 761 -20.26 -10.28 -4.93
C LEU A 761 -21.79 -10.35 -4.78
N ASP A 762 -22.34 -9.83 -3.69
CA ASP A 762 -23.79 -9.83 -3.44
C ASP A 762 -24.59 -9.07 -4.50
N ASN A 763 -24.02 -8.02 -5.08
CA ASN A 763 -24.69 -7.18 -6.08
C ASN A 763 -24.55 -7.70 -7.52
N ILE A 764 -23.48 -8.44 -7.82
CA ILE A 764 -23.14 -8.85 -9.20
C ILE A 764 -23.47 -10.31 -9.46
N LEU A 765 -23.34 -11.20 -8.46
CA LEU A 765 -23.57 -12.61 -8.66
C LEU A 765 -25.06 -12.91 -8.87
N GLY A 766 -25.34 -13.75 -9.86
CA GLY A 766 -26.64 -14.41 -9.97
C GLY A 766 -26.83 -15.46 -8.87
N PRO A 767 -28.07 -15.94 -8.66
CA PRO A 767 -28.37 -16.92 -7.61
C PRO A 767 -27.56 -18.22 -7.76
N GLU A 768 -27.39 -18.71 -8.99
CA GLU A 768 -26.64 -19.95 -9.27
C GLU A 768 -25.14 -19.83 -8.94
N ASP A 769 -24.51 -18.71 -9.32
CA ASP A 769 -23.10 -18.46 -9.02
C ASP A 769 -22.88 -18.22 -7.51
N GLY A 770 -23.83 -17.56 -6.84
CA GLY A 770 -23.81 -17.37 -5.39
C GLY A 770 -23.86 -18.70 -4.62
N GLU A 771 -24.75 -19.62 -5.03
CA GLU A 771 -24.81 -20.98 -4.47
C GLU A 771 -23.53 -21.77 -4.72
N ALA A 772 -22.93 -21.66 -5.92
CA ALA A 772 -21.67 -22.32 -6.24
C ALA A 772 -20.51 -21.82 -5.36
N VAL A 773 -20.43 -20.51 -5.12
CA VAL A 773 -19.42 -19.90 -4.23
C VAL A 773 -19.63 -20.37 -2.78
N MET A 774 -20.86 -20.34 -2.28
CA MET A 774 -21.19 -20.80 -0.92
C MET A 774 -20.82 -22.28 -0.74
N LYS A 775 -21.21 -23.12 -1.70
CA LYS A 775 -20.88 -24.55 -1.69
C LYS A 775 -19.37 -24.80 -1.70
N ALA A 776 -18.60 -24.02 -2.46
CA ALA A 776 -17.15 -24.15 -2.51
C ALA A 776 -16.45 -23.75 -1.19
N MET A 777 -17.00 -22.78 -0.46
CA MET A 777 -16.50 -22.37 0.86
C MET A 777 -16.94 -23.35 1.96
N GLU A 778 -18.17 -23.87 1.89
CA GLU A 778 -18.72 -24.83 2.85
C GLU A 778 -18.12 -26.23 2.72
N THR A 779 -17.63 -26.63 1.54
CA THR A 779 -16.91 -27.90 1.39
C THR A 779 -15.62 -27.87 2.22
N PRO A 780 -15.52 -28.66 3.32
CA PRO A 780 -14.33 -28.67 4.14
C PRO A 780 -13.19 -29.28 3.34
N ARG A 781 -12.13 -28.51 3.10
CA ARG A 781 -10.91 -29.04 2.48
C ARG A 781 -10.23 -30.04 3.42
N GLY A 782 -10.42 -31.32 3.14
CA GLY A 782 -9.46 -32.39 3.47
C GLY A 782 -9.93 -33.44 4.48
N THR A 783 -10.52 -34.52 3.99
CA THR A 783 -9.99 -35.87 4.22
C THR A 783 -10.46 -36.81 3.09
N LYS A 784 -9.51 -37.64 2.65
CA LYS A 784 -9.62 -38.79 1.74
C LYS A 784 -9.55 -38.48 0.24
N GLY A 785 -8.37 -38.77 -0.29
CA GLY A 785 -8.18 -39.05 -1.70
C GLY A 785 -9.13 -40.16 -2.15
N SER A 786 -9.61 -40.01 -3.38
CA SER A 786 -10.40 -40.99 -4.11
C SER A 786 -9.64 -42.32 -4.18
N THR A 787 -9.92 -43.22 -3.24
CA THR A 787 -9.67 -44.65 -3.42
C THR A 787 -10.62 -45.14 -4.51
N THR A 788 -10.02 -45.53 -5.63
CA THR A 788 -10.61 -46.34 -6.68
C THR A 788 -11.25 -47.58 -6.07
N GLU A 789 -12.59 -47.61 -5.99
CA GLU A 789 -13.33 -48.84 -5.73
C GLU A 789 -13.37 -49.67 -7.02
N ARG A 790 -12.47 -50.65 -7.07
CA ARG A 790 -12.57 -51.83 -7.95
C ARG A 790 -13.84 -52.59 -7.58
N ASN A 791 -14.87 -52.52 -8.41
CA ASN A 791 -15.94 -53.52 -8.37
C ASN A 791 -15.41 -54.86 -8.86
N THR A 792 -15.47 -55.84 -7.96
CA THR A 792 -15.26 -57.26 -8.27
C THR A 792 -16.60 -57.96 -8.36
N THR A 793 -16.72 -58.80 -9.40
CA THR A 793 -17.60 -59.97 -9.55
C THR A 793 -19.11 -59.71 -9.64
N SER A 794 -19.83 -60.22 -10.65
CA SER A 794 -19.97 -61.66 -10.91
C SER A 794 -20.50 -61.94 -12.32
N ALA A 795 -20.06 -63.06 -12.88
CA ALA A 795 -20.50 -63.64 -14.15
C ALA A 795 -21.86 -64.33 -14.04
N GLU A 796 -22.61 -64.37 -15.14
CA GLU A 796 -23.51 -65.44 -15.62
C GLU A 796 -24.25 -64.90 -16.87
N GLU A 797 -23.87 -65.34 -18.07
CA GLU A 797 -24.51 -66.41 -18.87
C GLU A 797 -25.58 -65.93 -19.88
N ASN A 798 -25.16 -65.94 -21.15
CA ASN A 798 -25.75 -66.71 -22.26
C ASN A 798 -26.97 -66.18 -23.07
N GLY A 799 -26.83 -66.31 -24.40
CA GLY A 799 -27.88 -66.21 -25.44
C GLY A 799 -27.83 -64.90 -26.25
N GLY A 800 -27.50 -64.81 -27.54
CA GLY A 800 -27.49 -65.78 -28.63
C GLY A 800 -28.53 -65.38 -29.70
N GLN A 801 -28.08 -65.22 -30.96
CA GLN A 801 -28.86 -65.09 -32.22
C GLN A 801 -29.48 -63.71 -32.52
N SER A 802 -29.65 -63.22 -33.76
CA SER A 802 -29.25 -63.60 -35.13
C SER A 802 -29.91 -62.58 -36.10
N GLN A 803 -29.22 -62.24 -37.19
CA GLN A 803 -29.73 -61.91 -38.55
C GLN A 803 -30.40 -60.57 -38.92
N GLY A 804 -30.01 -60.10 -40.12
CA GLY A 804 -30.80 -59.29 -41.07
C GLY A 804 -30.04 -58.03 -41.54
N GLU A 805 -29.09 -58.09 -42.48
CA GLU A 805 -29.26 -58.01 -43.96
C GLU A 805 -30.03 -56.79 -44.51
N GLY A 806 -29.43 -56.11 -45.50
CA GLY A 806 -30.10 -55.19 -46.44
C GLY A 806 -29.43 -53.80 -46.53
N ASP A 807 -28.34 -53.59 -47.25
CA ASP A 807 -28.21 -53.46 -48.72
C ASP A 807 -28.33 -51.99 -49.23
N THR A 808 -27.30 -51.60 -50.00
CA THR A 808 -27.18 -50.58 -51.10
C THR A 808 -27.94 -49.23 -51.05
N THR A 809 -27.45 -48.07 -51.53
CA THR A 809 -26.57 -47.77 -52.67
C THR A 809 -26.13 -46.30 -52.65
N MET A 810 -24.89 -46.07 -53.09
CA MET A 810 -24.31 -44.89 -53.75
C MET A 810 -25.28 -43.85 -54.38
N THR A 811 -24.98 -42.54 -54.26
CA THR A 811 -24.41 -41.71 -55.37
C THR A 811 -24.11 -40.26 -54.96
N GLU A 812 -22.90 -39.82 -55.31
CA GLU A 812 -22.32 -38.45 -55.35
C GLU A 812 -23.03 -37.49 -56.36
N PRO A 813 -22.47 -36.31 -56.73
CA PRO A 813 -22.09 -35.14 -55.93
C PRO A 813 -22.63 -33.82 -56.54
N GLY A 814 -22.47 -32.71 -55.81
CA GLY A 814 -22.63 -31.33 -56.28
C GLY A 814 -22.03 -30.35 -55.29
#